data_AF-A0A0X8HRH3-F1
#
_entry.id   AF-A0A0X8HRH3-F1
#
_cell.length_a   1.000
_cell.length_b   1.000
_cell.length_c   1.000
_cell.angle_alpha   90.00
_cell.angle_beta   90.00
_cell.angle_gamma   90.00
#
_symmetry.space_group_name_H-M   'P 1'
#
loop_
_entity.id
_entity.type
_entity.pdbx_description
1 polymer ?
#
loop_
_entity_poly.entity_id
_entity_poly.type
_entity_poly.pdbx_seq_one_letter_code
_entity_poly.pdbx_strand_id
1 'polypeptide(L)'
;MITFGVSVPANGKDAISGYRLFKFQDDVLTPLPVTLDSNTDKNVIIQKFCYLKPRDRLIVPECQNGGLMDSSDYLLVAKSNGIIEIFRDYRYKVSQAMKMKPDFILTCIPVAHERDMLDLTIAGLEYKDGLLYCCTKDGDLYIFILNLPGDYIQIENIYNPMGTPDLFDVAMPNARDYSRFEEGILLVYSKFTGRTKLQHICYYCLPMGQQISIYPQLKILYPNIHYFKPCIYVNLKKEVSNFRINPLDRFSFIAMAPRIPLTIYKIHLPKLFTDFFIKFIKLKKAVLRRFPQEVQDIDEASTKIYNSKFLDFLRFDFRGIQTDMDPRTWNSLMTNDYVAELSYSCVWRQHQGNTKDDLYRLFHRQVQIYDGDRERPASRGSLTGSADNSIRSNSLRRSILERSVESPPCYSNSATDRFIRCLRQNTCPVDIRIVNTKLGANPSQCGNTEDEQDNTRTSFLTDEYKDMDIITLDKFLCLTAFRPKYIDEPLMKLDSFHSIGKGNTDKEAQWAILNLSSFKKLFMITNSLCLIFDTFGVVLIDRFKLVNNHDLLKNDPEAFKIIDYEIGLINDIAVVITAMKKCQECESVYDITLDAIVTTVSGTLSVLHAEFYSHQRLGKMHCRDRLKVNSRDKIVEQVVLLDYEPNRKRLRTADDGEVAKRSKMEI
;
A
#
# COMPACT_ATOMS: atom_id res chain seq x y z
N MET A 1 -13.68 -22.26 0.72
CA MET A 1 -12.64 -22.36 -0.32
C MET A 1 -11.85 -21.05 -0.38
N ILE A 2 -10.51 -21.10 -0.36
CA ILE A 2 -9.62 -19.94 -0.54
C ILE A 2 -8.86 -20.09 -1.87
N THR A 3 -8.80 -19.03 -2.68
CA THR A 3 -8.01 -18.98 -3.92
C THR A 3 -7.00 -17.84 -3.85
N PHE A 4 -5.75 -18.13 -4.21
CA PHE A 4 -4.66 -17.17 -4.11
C PHE A 4 -3.58 -17.41 -5.17
N GLY A 5 -2.84 -16.34 -5.49
CA GLY A 5 -1.68 -16.38 -6.38
C GLY A 5 -0.38 -16.30 -5.58
N VAL A 6 0.67 -16.93 -6.08
CA VAL A 6 2.01 -16.94 -5.48
C VAL A 6 3.05 -16.67 -6.55
N SER A 7 3.96 -15.71 -6.32
CA SER A 7 5.11 -15.54 -7.21
C SER A 7 6.15 -16.63 -6.97
N VAL A 8 6.69 -17.15 -8.06
CA VAL A 8 7.71 -18.21 -8.08
C VAL A 8 8.93 -17.71 -8.88
N PRO A 9 9.71 -16.77 -8.33
CA PRO A 9 10.95 -16.31 -8.97
C PRO A 9 11.94 -17.45 -9.17
N ALA A 10 12.75 -17.34 -10.22
CA ALA A 10 13.84 -18.26 -10.49
C ALA A 10 15.20 -17.55 -10.48
N ASN A 11 16.18 -18.13 -9.80
CA ASN A 11 17.53 -17.57 -9.60
C ASN A 11 18.58 -18.10 -10.61
N GLY A 12 18.14 -18.84 -11.64
CA GLY A 12 19.01 -19.35 -12.68
C GLY A 12 19.09 -18.42 -13.89
N LYS A 13 20.25 -18.36 -14.54
CA LYS A 13 20.38 -17.72 -15.86
C LYS A 13 19.46 -18.43 -16.85
N ASP A 14 18.66 -17.67 -17.60
CA ASP A 14 17.65 -18.17 -18.54
C ASP A 14 16.48 -18.93 -17.89
N ALA A 15 16.34 -18.85 -16.57
CA ALA A 15 15.24 -19.49 -15.87
C ALA A 15 13.93 -18.70 -16.03
N ILE A 16 12.84 -19.46 -16.10
CA ILE A 16 11.48 -18.93 -16.18
C ILE A 16 10.98 -18.71 -14.77
N SER A 17 10.94 -17.45 -14.36
CA SER A 17 10.14 -17.01 -13.21
C SER A 17 8.66 -17.09 -13.58
N GLY A 18 7.77 -16.83 -12.64
CA GLY A 18 6.37 -16.72 -12.97
C GLY A 18 5.53 -16.69 -11.71
N TYR A 19 4.25 -17.01 -11.85
CA TYR A 19 3.37 -17.19 -10.72
C TYR A 19 2.62 -18.51 -10.84
N ARG A 20 2.10 -18.98 -9.72
CA ARG A 20 1.22 -20.14 -9.64
C ARG A 20 -0.01 -19.78 -8.87
N LEU A 21 -1.10 -20.44 -9.22
CA LEU A 21 -2.37 -20.26 -8.53
C LEU A 21 -2.64 -21.50 -7.72
N PHE A 22 -3.21 -21.27 -6.55
CA PHE A 22 -3.53 -22.33 -5.63
C PHE A 22 -4.95 -22.16 -5.12
N LYS A 23 -5.54 -23.29 -4.81
CA LYS A 23 -6.83 -23.41 -4.14
C LYS A 23 -6.62 -24.23 -2.87
N PHE A 24 -7.06 -23.67 -1.75
CA PHE A 24 -7.17 -24.37 -0.49
C PHE A 24 -8.65 -24.67 -0.21
N GLN A 25 -8.98 -25.96 -0.16
CA GLN A 25 -10.32 -26.44 0.12
C GLN A 25 -10.23 -27.80 0.83
N ASP A 26 -11.10 -27.98 1.83
CA ASP A 26 -11.21 -29.24 2.59
C ASP A 26 -9.86 -29.71 3.14
N ASP A 27 -9.11 -28.75 3.70
CA ASP A 27 -7.75 -28.91 4.26
C ASP A 27 -6.68 -29.41 3.28
N VAL A 28 -6.93 -29.29 1.98
CA VAL A 28 -5.97 -29.65 0.92
C VAL A 28 -5.61 -28.44 0.07
N LEU A 29 -4.31 -28.23 -0.10
CA LEU A 29 -3.72 -27.21 -0.96
C LEU A 29 -3.42 -27.80 -2.34
N THR A 30 -4.12 -27.30 -3.36
CA THR A 30 -4.03 -27.80 -4.73
C THR A 30 -3.58 -26.71 -5.70
N PRO A 31 -2.61 -26.98 -6.60
CA PRO A 31 -2.28 -26.05 -7.67
C PRO A 31 -3.40 -26.05 -8.72
N LEU A 32 -3.79 -24.86 -9.18
CA LEU A 32 -4.72 -24.72 -10.30
C LEU A 32 -3.96 -24.83 -11.63
N PRO A 33 -4.51 -25.52 -12.64
CA PRO A 33 -3.87 -25.64 -13.94
C PRO A 33 -3.90 -24.29 -14.67
N VAL A 34 -2.74 -23.63 -14.74
CA VAL A 34 -2.57 -22.37 -15.45
C VAL A 34 -1.53 -22.53 -16.54
N THR A 35 -1.96 -22.31 -17.78
CA THR A 35 -1.03 -22.19 -18.89
C THR A 35 -0.54 -20.74 -18.95
N LEU A 36 0.70 -20.52 -18.52
CA LEU A 36 1.40 -19.24 -18.65
C LEU A 36 2.21 -19.20 -19.95
N ASP A 37 2.50 -17.99 -20.45
CA ASP A 37 3.42 -17.81 -21.56
C ASP A 37 4.87 -17.74 -21.03
N SER A 38 5.63 -18.83 -21.16
CA SER A 38 6.95 -18.95 -20.54
C SER A 38 8.02 -18.01 -21.09
N ASN A 39 7.82 -17.46 -22.30
CA ASN A 39 8.82 -16.64 -22.96
C ASN A 39 8.94 -15.25 -22.35
N THR A 40 7.87 -14.74 -21.73
CA THR A 40 7.83 -13.37 -21.18
C THR A 40 8.35 -13.28 -19.74
N ASP A 41 8.54 -14.42 -19.09
CA ASP A 41 9.00 -14.51 -17.70
C ASP A 41 10.46 -14.96 -17.56
N LYS A 42 11.20 -14.99 -18.68
CA LYS A 42 12.61 -15.35 -18.71
C LYS A 42 13.48 -14.20 -18.18
N ASN A 43 14.30 -14.46 -17.17
CA ASN A 43 15.17 -13.45 -16.52
C ASN A 43 14.44 -12.22 -15.94
N VAL A 44 13.14 -12.34 -15.65
CA VAL A 44 12.31 -11.27 -15.08
C VAL A 44 11.66 -11.80 -13.82
N ILE A 45 11.57 -11.00 -12.75
CA ILE A 45 10.96 -11.43 -11.48
C ILE A 45 9.61 -10.73 -11.29
N ILE A 46 8.60 -11.48 -10.84
CA ILE A 46 7.32 -10.90 -10.43
C ILE A 46 7.47 -10.35 -9.02
N GLN A 47 7.28 -9.03 -8.88
CA GLN A 47 7.57 -8.29 -7.65
C GLN A 47 6.33 -7.88 -6.88
N LYS A 48 5.22 -7.57 -7.58
CA LYS A 48 3.95 -7.17 -6.95
C LYS A 48 2.74 -7.65 -7.74
N PHE A 49 1.65 -7.85 -7.02
CA PHE A 49 0.33 -8.13 -7.57
C PHE A 49 -0.64 -7.04 -7.13
N CYS A 50 -1.62 -6.74 -7.97
CA CYS A 50 -2.77 -5.93 -7.61
C CYS A 50 -4.01 -6.57 -8.24
N TYR A 51 -4.94 -7.04 -7.42
CA TYR A 51 -6.17 -7.66 -7.88
C TYR A 51 -7.34 -6.70 -7.66
N LEU A 52 -8.03 -6.35 -8.74
CA LEU A 52 -9.12 -5.39 -8.77
C LEU A 52 -10.43 -6.10 -9.10
N LYS A 53 -11.49 -5.74 -8.37
CA LYS A 53 -12.85 -6.21 -8.64
C LYS A 53 -13.89 -5.15 -8.27
N PRO A 54 -15.11 -5.23 -8.83
CA PRO A 54 -16.25 -4.50 -8.28
C PRO A 54 -16.46 -4.85 -6.79
N ARG A 55 -16.76 -3.85 -5.96
CA ARG A 55 -16.99 -4.04 -4.52
C ARG A 55 -18.20 -4.92 -4.24
N ASP A 56 -19.36 -4.50 -4.75
CA ASP A 56 -20.66 -5.11 -4.43
C ASP A 56 -21.32 -5.82 -5.61
N ARG A 57 -20.81 -5.58 -6.83
CA ARG A 57 -21.37 -6.17 -8.05
C ARG A 57 -20.77 -7.55 -8.34
N LEU A 58 -21.59 -8.39 -8.96
CA LEU A 58 -21.14 -9.68 -9.46
C LEU A 58 -20.09 -9.48 -10.55
N ILE A 59 -19.04 -10.30 -10.48
CA ILE A 59 -18.02 -10.37 -11.52
C ILE A 59 -18.63 -11.11 -12.71
N VAL A 60 -18.70 -10.44 -13.86
CA VAL A 60 -19.25 -10.99 -15.11
C VAL A 60 -18.20 -10.80 -16.21
N PRO A 61 -17.74 -11.89 -16.85
CA PRO A 61 -16.69 -11.78 -17.86
C PRO A 61 -17.19 -11.02 -19.09
N GLU A 62 -16.28 -10.38 -19.83
CA GLU A 62 -16.65 -9.55 -21.00
C GLU A 62 -17.52 -10.31 -22.01
N CYS A 63 -17.21 -11.58 -22.27
CA CYS A 63 -17.95 -12.40 -23.22
C CYS A 63 -19.44 -12.61 -22.85
N GLN A 64 -19.80 -12.42 -21.59
CA GLN A 64 -21.16 -12.54 -21.06
C GLN A 64 -21.77 -11.19 -20.69
N ASN A 65 -20.96 -10.12 -20.65
CA ASN A 65 -21.40 -8.80 -20.27
C ASN A 65 -22.02 -8.07 -21.46
N GLY A 66 -23.36 -8.07 -21.53
CA GLY A 66 -24.12 -7.28 -22.51
C GLY A 66 -24.25 -5.79 -22.16
N GLY A 67 -23.75 -5.35 -21.00
CA GLY A 67 -23.90 -3.99 -20.49
C GLY A 67 -22.74 -3.06 -20.82
N LEU A 68 -22.98 -1.75 -20.71
CA LEU A 68 -21.96 -0.70 -20.82
C LEU A 68 -21.09 -0.57 -19.55
N MET A 69 -21.52 -1.20 -18.45
CA MET A 69 -20.84 -1.14 -17.15
C MET A 69 -19.78 -2.23 -17.06
N ASP A 70 -18.58 -1.92 -16.59
CA ASP A 70 -17.53 -2.92 -16.44
C ASP A 70 -17.75 -3.75 -15.17
N SER A 71 -17.89 -5.08 -15.34
CA SER A 71 -18.03 -6.06 -14.25
C SER A 71 -16.89 -7.08 -14.26
N SER A 72 -15.83 -6.86 -15.02
CA SER A 72 -14.69 -7.76 -15.11
C SER A 72 -13.85 -7.72 -13.82
N ASP A 73 -13.16 -8.80 -13.50
CA ASP A 73 -12.06 -8.76 -12.55
C ASP A 73 -10.73 -8.56 -13.28
N TYR A 74 -9.78 -7.88 -12.65
CA TYR A 74 -8.47 -7.60 -13.23
C TYR A 74 -7.35 -8.02 -12.28
N LEU A 75 -6.46 -8.88 -12.76
CA LEU A 75 -5.20 -9.18 -12.10
C LEU A 75 -4.08 -8.38 -12.78
N LEU A 76 -3.43 -7.50 -12.03
CA LEU A 76 -2.28 -6.74 -12.47
C LEU A 76 -1.01 -7.36 -11.87
N VAL A 77 -0.02 -7.63 -12.71
CA VAL A 77 1.24 -8.29 -12.33
C VAL A 77 2.41 -7.39 -12.69
N ALA A 78 3.09 -6.89 -11.66
CA ALA A 78 4.24 -6.00 -11.77
C ALA A 78 5.55 -6.80 -11.79
N LYS A 79 6.39 -6.51 -12.77
CA LYS A 79 7.64 -7.22 -13.05
C LYS A 79 8.87 -6.33 -12.86
N SER A 80 10.02 -6.95 -12.58
CA SER A 80 11.30 -6.28 -12.32
C SER A 80 11.86 -5.48 -13.50
N ASN A 81 11.33 -5.68 -14.71
CA ASN A 81 11.68 -4.90 -15.90
C ASN A 81 10.81 -3.64 -16.08
N GLY A 82 9.99 -3.29 -15.08
CA GLY A 82 9.08 -2.14 -15.14
C GLY A 82 7.81 -2.39 -15.95
N ILE A 83 7.52 -3.63 -16.34
CA ILE A 83 6.28 -3.99 -17.03
C ILE A 83 5.19 -4.33 -16.01
N ILE A 84 3.98 -3.84 -16.25
CA ILE A 84 2.77 -4.29 -15.54
C ILE A 84 1.85 -4.96 -16.57
N GLU A 85 1.64 -6.26 -16.40
CA GLU A 85 0.68 -7.03 -17.19
C GLU A 85 -0.72 -6.86 -16.61
N ILE A 86 -1.72 -6.58 -17.45
CA ILE A 86 -3.12 -6.55 -17.05
C ILE A 86 -3.84 -7.77 -17.63
N PHE A 87 -4.29 -8.67 -16.77
CA PHE A 87 -5.14 -9.80 -17.11
C PHE A 87 -6.58 -9.48 -16.73
N ARG A 88 -7.46 -9.38 -17.72
CA ARG A 88 -8.90 -9.22 -17.51
C ARG A 88 -9.60 -10.57 -17.44
N ASP A 89 -10.75 -10.61 -16.77
CA ASP A 89 -11.60 -11.80 -16.64
C ASP A 89 -10.83 -12.97 -16.04
N TYR A 90 -10.00 -12.65 -15.06
CA TYR A 90 -9.02 -13.56 -14.49
C TYR A 90 -9.71 -14.81 -13.93
N ARG A 91 -10.75 -14.66 -13.10
CA ARG A 91 -11.51 -15.79 -12.53
C ARG A 91 -12.12 -16.66 -13.62
N TYR A 92 -12.70 -16.04 -14.65
CA TYR A 92 -13.30 -16.78 -15.76
C TYR A 92 -12.26 -17.60 -16.53
N LYS A 93 -11.12 -16.98 -16.89
CA LYS A 93 -10.01 -17.67 -17.58
C LYS A 93 -9.49 -18.86 -16.78
N VAL A 94 -9.35 -18.72 -15.46
CA VAL A 94 -8.91 -19.81 -14.57
C VAL A 94 -9.94 -20.93 -14.50
N SER A 95 -11.22 -20.61 -14.29
CA SER A 95 -12.29 -21.62 -14.19
C SER A 95 -12.50 -22.42 -15.49
N GLN A 96 -12.26 -21.80 -16.65
CA GLN A 96 -12.35 -22.43 -17.97
C GLN A 96 -11.01 -23.02 -18.44
N ALA A 97 -9.98 -23.05 -17.59
CA ALA A 97 -8.62 -23.52 -17.92
C ALA A 97 -8.04 -22.88 -19.20
N MET A 98 -8.36 -21.61 -19.45
CA MET A 98 -7.86 -20.86 -20.60
C MET A 98 -6.40 -20.45 -20.40
N LYS A 99 -5.66 -20.29 -21.50
CA LYS A 99 -4.29 -19.74 -21.44
C LYS A 99 -4.33 -18.30 -20.91
N MET A 100 -3.56 -18.04 -19.86
CA MET A 100 -3.43 -16.72 -19.27
C MET A 100 -2.52 -15.88 -20.16
N LYS A 101 -3.15 -15.00 -20.95
CA LYS A 101 -2.48 -13.96 -21.72
C LYS A 101 -2.92 -12.58 -21.21
N PRO A 102 -2.00 -11.62 -21.08
CA PRO A 102 -2.37 -10.26 -20.73
C PRO A 102 -3.20 -9.64 -21.85
N ASP A 103 -4.17 -8.81 -21.48
CA ASP A 103 -4.99 -8.04 -22.40
C ASP A 103 -4.29 -6.71 -22.75
N PHE A 104 -3.58 -6.12 -21.78
CA PHE A 104 -2.88 -4.84 -21.92
C PHE A 104 -1.56 -4.83 -21.15
N ILE A 105 -0.63 -3.98 -21.57
CA ILE A 105 0.65 -3.75 -20.90
C ILE A 105 0.77 -2.27 -20.50
N LEU A 106 1.15 -2.02 -19.24
CA LEU A 106 1.62 -0.71 -18.79
C LEU A 106 3.14 -0.72 -18.60
N THR A 107 3.79 0.40 -18.87
CA THR A 107 5.26 0.51 -18.80
C THR A 107 5.70 1.60 -17.82
N CYS A 108 6.50 1.23 -16.83
CA CYS A 108 7.14 2.13 -15.86
C CYS A 108 8.58 2.46 -16.27
N ILE A 109 8.79 2.86 -17.52
CA ILE A 109 10.12 3.15 -18.04
C ILE A 109 10.46 4.62 -17.82
N PRO A 110 11.59 4.94 -17.16
CA PRO A 110 11.98 6.32 -16.90
C PRO A 110 12.26 7.04 -18.23
N VAL A 111 11.65 8.20 -18.42
CA VAL A 111 11.72 8.95 -19.69
C VAL A 111 13.07 9.66 -19.88
N ALA A 112 13.86 9.81 -18.81
CA ALA A 112 15.04 10.69 -18.77
C ALA A 112 16.38 9.98 -18.48
N HIS A 113 16.43 8.65 -18.40
CA HIS A 113 17.66 7.94 -18.03
C HIS A 113 18.05 6.86 -19.05
N GLU A 114 19.19 7.09 -19.73
CA GLU A 114 19.97 6.05 -20.39
C GLU A 114 20.54 5.12 -19.29
N ARG A 115 19.75 4.14 -18.82
CA ARG A 115 20.30 3.04 -18.00
C ARG A 115 20.42 1.80 -18.87
N ASP A 116 21.64 1.31 -19.00
CA ASP A 116 21.99 0.03 -19.64
C ASP A 116 21.44 -1.21 -18.90
N MET A 117 20.77 -1.03 -17.75
CA MET A 117 20.17 -2.11 -16.95
C MET A 117 18.75 -1.76 -16.52
N LEU A 118 17.76 -2.47 -17.07
CA LEU A 118 16.32 -2.37 -16.77
C LEU A 118 15.93 -3.12 -15.47
N ASP A 119 16.71 -3.03 -14.40
CA ASP A 119 16.24 -3.54 -13.09
C ASP A 119 15.48 -2.43 -12.35
N LEU A 120 14.18 -2.36 -12.62
CA LEU A 120 13.23 -1.45 -11.99
C LEU A 120 12.53 -2.18 -10.86
N THR A 121 13.22 -2.27 -9.71
CA THR A 121 12.63 -2.92 -8.54
C THR A 121 11.43 -2.13 -8.01
N ILE A 122 10.28 -2.78 -7.91
CA ILE A 122 9.00 -2.19 -7.51
C ILE A 122 8.84 -2.32 -6.00
N ALA A 123 8.66 -1.19 -5.31
CA ALA A 123 8.37 -1.11 -3.88
C ALA A 123 6.87 -1.32 -3.59
N GLY A 124 5.98 -0.77 -4.43
CA GLY A 124 4.54 -0.86 -4.23
C GLY A 124 3.74 -0.74 -5.52
N LEU A 125 2.59 -1.44 -5.56
CA LEU A 125 1.59 -1.36 -6.62
C LEU A 125 0.21 -1.24 -5.98
N GLU A 126 -0.39 -0.05 -6.02
CA GLU A 126 -1.64 0.23 -5.32
C GLU A 126 -2.63 0.97 -6.20
N TYR A 127 -3.91 0.64 -6.05
CA TYR A 127 -5.01 1.23 -6.77
C TYR A 127 -5.99 1.90 -5.83
N LYS A 128 -6.42 3.11 -6.17
CA LYS A 128 -7.49 3.82 -5.49
C LYS A 128 -8.21 4.79 -6.43
N ASP A 129 -9.54 4.76 -6.43
CA ASP A 129 -10.42 5.74 -7.10
C ASP A 129 -10.04 6.06 -8.56
N GLY A 130 -9.77 5.02 -9.35
CA GLY A 130 -9.39 5.15 -10.77
C GLY A 130 -7.90 5.45 -11.00
N LEU A 131 -7.08 5.56 -9.97
CA LEU A 131 -5.64 5.79 -10.09
C LEU A 131 -4.86 4.55 -9.65
N LEU A 132 -3.96 4.08 -10.50
CA LEU A 132 -2.99 3.02 -10.19
C LEU A 132 -1.61 3.64 -10.01
N TYR A 133 -1.05 3.48 -8.82
CA TYR A 133 0.27 3.93 -8.42
C TYR A 133 1.24 2.76 -8.48
N CYS A 134 2.36 2.94 -9.18
CA CYS A 134 3.50 2.03 -9.16
C CYS A 134 4.73 2.80 -8.67
N CYS A 135 5.23 2.45 -7.48
CA CYS A 135 6.40 3.06 -6.87
C CYS A 135 7.59 2.12 -6.97
N THR A 136 8.72 2.60 -7.50
CA THR A 136 9.99 1.88 -7.50
C THR A 136 10.76 2.08 -6.19
N LYS A 137 11.73 1.22 -5.91
CA LYS A 137 12.61 1.39 -4.74
C LYS A 137 13.52 2.61 -4.85
N ASP A 138 13.76 3.12 -6.06
CA ASP A 138 14.53 4.35 -6.31
C ASP A 138 13.72 5.63 -6.02
N GLY A 139 12.41 5.50 -5.75
CA GLY A 139 11.52 6.62 -5.47
C GLY A 139 10.85 7.22 -6.71
N ASP A 140 10.93 6.55 -7.86
CA ASP A 140 10.16 6.91 -9.05
C ASP A 140 8.72 6.39 -8.91
N LEU A 141 7.77 7.31 -9.04
CA LEU A 141 6.34 7.04 -8.92
C LEU A 141 5.66 7.25 -10.28
N TYR A 142 5.08 6.17 -10.79
CA TYR A 142 4.33 6.14 -12.04
C TYR A 142 2.84 6.01 -11.73
N ILE A 143 2.03 6.92 -12.26
CA ILE A 143 0.58 6.94 -11.98
C ILE A 143 -0.19 6.82 -13.29
N PHE A 144 -1.06 5.82 -13.33
CA PHE A 144 -1.94 5.52 -14.45
C PHE A 144 -3.37 5.86 -14.08
N ILE A 145 -4.07 6.59 -14.96
CA ILE A 145 -5.50 6.83 -14.82
C ILE A 145 -6.21 5.67 -15.53
N LEU A 146 -6.94 4.86 -14.77
CA LEU A 146 -7.67 3.70 -15.27
C LEU A 146 -9.14 4.05 -15.48
N ASN A 147 -9.69 3.63 -16.61
CA ASN A 147 -11.12 3.77 -16.92
C ASN A 147 -11.90 2.64 -16.26
N LEU A 148 -11.97 2.69 -14.94
CA LEU A 148 -12.78 1.79 -14.11
C LEU A 148 -13.93 2.56 -13.47
N PRO A 149 -15.09 1.90 -13.27
CA PRO A 149 -16.15 2.42 -12.43
C PRO A 149 -15.68 2.73 -11.00
N GLY A 150 -16.31 3.72 -10.36
CA GLY A 150 -15.92 4.19 -9.02
C GLY A 150 -16.13 3.18 -7.88
N ASP A 151 -16.81 2.06 -8.13
CA ASP A 151 -17.03 1.00 -7.16
C ASP A 151 -15.93 -0.09 -7.18
N TYR A 152 -14.92 0.03 -8.04
CA TYR A 152 -13.80 -0.91 -8.04
C TYR A 152 -12.91 -0.72 -6.82
N ILE A 153 -12.48 -1.84 -6.23
CA ILE A 153 -11.56 -1.89 -5.10
C ILE A 153 -10.37 -2.79 -5.42
N GLN A 154 -9.24 -2.50 -4.79
CA GLN A 154 -8.14 -3.45 -4.69
C GLN A 154 -8.41 -4.41 -3.52
N ILE A 155 -8.25 -5.71 -3.77
CA ILE A 155 -8.31 -6.72 -2.71
C ILE A 155 -7.00 -6.72 -1.93
N GLU A 156 -7.11 -6.64 -0.62
CA GLU A 156 -5.98 -6.76 0.30
C GLU A 156 -5.68 -8.23 0.61
N ASN A 157 -4.48 -8.50 1.10
CA ASN A 157 -4.08 -9.83 1.60
C ASN A 157 -4.70 -10.18 2.97
N ILE A 158 -5.86 -9.60 3.28
CA ILE A 158 -6.68 -9.94 4.43
C ILE A 158 -8.14 -10.01 4.01
N TYR A 159 -8.83 -11.08 4.42
CA TYR A 159 -10.28 -11.18 4.37
C TYR A 159 -10.86 -11.17 5.79
N ASN A 160 -11.83 -10.28 6.03
CA ASN A 160 -12.59 -10.22 7.28
C ASN A 160 -14.10 -10.37 7.02
N PRO A 161 -14.77 -11.39 7.58
CA PRO A 161 -16.21 -11.60 7.41
C PRO A 161 -17.07 -10.53 8.11
N MET A 162 -16.54 -9.84 9.12
CA MET A 162 -17.23 -8.74 9.80
C MET A 162 -17.20 -7.43 9.00
N GLY A 163 -16.58 -7.44 7.82
CA GLY A 163 -16.21 -6.24 7.07
C GLY A 163 -14.75 -5.89 7.29
N THR A 164 -14.14 -5.21 6.32
CA THR A 164 -12.84 -4.56 6.53
C THR A 164 -12.97 -3.52 7.65
N PRO A 165 -11.93 -3.30 8.49
CA PRO A 165 -11.93 -2.15 9.40
C PRO A 165 -12.35 -0.91 8.63
N ASP A 166 -13.30 -0.14 9.18
CA ASP A 166 -14.00 0.94 8.47
C ASP A 166 -13.00 1.71 7.60
N LEU A 167 -13.05 1.40 6.29
CA LEU A 167 -12.30 2.15 5.32
C LEU A 167 -12.79 3.58 5.49
N PHE A 168 -11.88 4.54 5.28
CA PHE A 168 -12.29 5.92 5.18
C PHE A 168 -13.36 5.97 4.09
N ASP A 169 -14.64 6.04 4.50
CA ASP A 169 -15.76 6.35 3.64
C ASP A 169 -15.57 7.81 3.28
N VAL A 170 -14.65 8.05 2.36
CA VAL A 170 -14.58 9.31 1.64
C VAL A 170 -15.86 9.30 0.84
N ALA A 171 -16.91 9.89 1.41
CA ALA A 171 -18.12 10.22 0.68
C ALA A 171 -17.68 10.78 -0.67
N MET A 172 -18.21 10.22 -1.77
CA MET A 172 -17.94 10.72 -3.13
C MET A 172 -17.97 12.25 -3.05
N PRO A 173 -16.82 12.92 -3.17
CA PRO A 173 -16.75 14.33 -2.83
C PRO A 173 -17.76 15.04 -3.72
N ASN A 174 -18.70 15.77 -3.10
CA ASN A 174 -19.58 16.61 -3.89
C ASN A 174 -18.68 17.53 -4.70
N ALA A 175 -19.10 17.89 -5.92
CA ALA A 175 -18.29 18.75 -6.78
C ALA A 175 -17.95 20.13 -6.14
N ARG A 176 -18.57 20.44 -4.99
CA ARG A 176 -18.35 21.63 -4.17
C ARG A 176 -17.36 21.43 -3.00
N ASP A 177 -16.95 20.19 -2.70
CA ASP A 177 -16.05 19.86 -1.58
C ASP A 177 -14.57 19.76 -2.00
N TYR A 178 -14.25 20.02 -3.27
CA TYR A 178 -12.85 20.10 -3.69
C TYR A 178 -12.23 21.37 -3.11
N SER A 179 -11.39 21.19 -2.10
CA SER A 179 -10.49 22.23 -1.58
C SER A 179 -9.56 22.80 -2.66
N ARG A 180 -9.44 22.13 -3.84
CA ARG A 180 -8.66 22.58 -5.01
C ARG A 180 -9.38 22.28 -6.33
N PHE A 181 -9.60 23.32 -7.14
CA PHE A 181 -10.34 23.30 -8.40
C PHE A 181 -9.82 22.27 -9.43
N GLU A 182 -8.50 22.09 -9.50
CA GLU A 182 -7.81 21.21 -10.45
C GLU A 182 -8.11 19.72 -10.19
N GLU A 183 -8.16 19.30 -8.93
CA GLU A 183 -8.45 17.91 -8.56
C GLU A 183 -9.87 17.53 -9.00
N GLY A 184 -10.83 18.43 -8.78
CA GLY A 184 -12.22 18.28 -9.21
C GLY A 184 -12.36 18.19 -10.72
N ILE A 185 -11.61 19.02 -11.48
CA ILE A 185 -11.55 18.90 -12.93
C ILE A 185 -11.07 17.51 -13.34
N LEU A 186 -9.94 17.06 -12.80
CA LEU A 186 -9.39 15.76 -13.16
C LEU A 186 -10.40 14.64 -12.87
N LEU A 187 -11.10 14.68 -11.73
CA LEU A 187 -12.19 13.73 -11.41
C LEU A 187 -13.30 13.74 -12.46
N VAL A 188 -13.82 14.91 -12.83
CA VAL A 188 -14.91 15.02 -13.80
C VAL A 188 -14.53 14.43 -15.14
N TYR A 189 -13.30 14.69 -15.61
CA TYR A 189 -12.84 14.23 -16.91
C TYR A 189 -12.25 12.80 -16.91
N SER A 190 -11.98 12.22 -15.73
CA SER A 190 -11.54 10.82 -15.55
C SER A 190 -12.69 9.87 -15.16
N LYS A 191 -13.95 10.33 -15.16
CA LYS A 191 -15.11 9.48 -14.89
C LYS A 191 -15.25 8.37 -15.93
N PHE A 192 -15.54 7.16 -15.45
CA PHE A 192 -15.80 5.99 -16.28
C PHE A 192 -16.65 6.31 -17.51
N THR A 193 -16.10 6.02 -18.70
CA THR A 193 -16.69 6.42 -19.98
C THR A 193 -17.56 5.35 -20.62
N GLY A 194 -17.85 4.28 -19.89
CA GLY A 194 -18.48 3.07 -20.43
C GLY A 194 -17.44 2.06 -20.93
N ARG A 195 -17.92 0.85 -21.23
CA ARG A 195 -17.13 -0.22 -21.81
C ARG A 195 -17.45 -0.38 -23.28
N THR A 196 -16.42 -0.26 -24.12
CA THR A 196 -16.44 -0.65 -25.53
C THR A 196 -15.06 -1.20 -25.92
N LYS A 197 -14.90 -1.71 -27.15
CA LYS A 197 -13.59 -2.14 -27.67
C LYS A 197 -12.52 -1.04 -27.58
N LEU A 198 -12.94 0.23 -27.65
CA LEU A 198 -12.07 1.41 -27.62
C LEU A 198 -12.01 2.09 -26.25
N GLN A 199 -12.93 1.74 -25.35
CA GLN A 199 -13.04 2.32 -24.00
C GLN A 199 -12.77 1.24 -22.98
N HIS A 200 -11.55 0.70 -23.04
CA HIS A 200 -11.07 -0.31 -22.11
C HIS A 200 -10.38 0.32 -20.88
N ILE A 201 -9.84 -0.51 -19.99
CA ILE A 201 -9.23 -0.08 -18.71
C ILE A 201 -8.13 0.98 -18.86
N CYS A 202 -7.36 0.98 -19.97
CA CYS A 202 -6.29 1.95 -20.22
C CYS A 202 -6.73 3.15 -21.07
N TYR A 203 -8.05 3.42 -21.19
CA TYR A 203 -8.57 4.48 -22.07
C TYR A 203 -7.97 5.86 -21.81
N TYR A 204 -7.56 6.19 -20.58
CA TYR A 204 -6.94 7.48 -20.28
C TYR A 204 -5.43 7.51 -20.51
N CYS A 205 -4.80 6.36 -20.71
CA CYS A 205 -3.37 6.26 -20.96
C CYS A 205 -3.04 6.52 -22.43
N LEU A 206 -1.83 7.03 -22.69
CA LEU A 206 -1.32 7.23 -24.05
C LEU A 206 -0.70 5.91 -24.56
N PRO A 207 -1.10 5.41 -25.75
CA PRO A 207 -0.44 4.25 -26.32
C PRO A 207 0.98 4.60 -26.78
N MET A 208 1.94 3.67 -26.64
CA MET A 208 3.33 3.91 -27.04
C MET A 208 3.55 3.99 -28.56
N GLY A 209 2.68 3.37 -29.38
CA GLY A 209 2.80 3.38 -30.83
C GLY A 209 4.19 3.00 -31.34
N GLN A 210 4.73 3.79 -32.27
CA GLN A 210 6.07 3.61 -32.83
C GLN A 210 7.20 3.71 -31.79
N GLN A 211 6.99 4.32 -30.64
CA GLN A 211 8.03 4.48 -29.61
C GLN A 211 8.42 3.16 -28.95
N ILE A 212 7.61 2.10 -29.12
CA ILE A 212 8.04 0.75 -28.74
C ILE A 212 9.30 0.30 -29.50
N SER A 213 9.59 0.89 -30.66
CA SER A 213 10.82 0.62 -31.41
C SER A 213 12.08 1.10 -30.70
N ILE A 214 11.97 2.05 -29.77
CA ILE A 214 13.06 2.51 -28.88
C ILE A 214 13.42 1.38 -27.89
N TYR A 215 12.45 0.52 -27.57
CA TYR A 215 12.62 -0.62 -26.68
C TYR A 215 12.31 -1.92 -27.43
N PRO A 216 13.15 -2.32 -28.42
CA PRO A 216 12.87 -3.44 -29.30
C PRO A 216 12.66 -4.76 -28.53
N GLN A 217 13.29 -4.90 -27.35
CA GLN A 217 13.06 -6.01 -26.42
C GLN A 217 11.60 -6.17 -26.01
N LEU A 218 10.85 -5.07 -25.83
CA LEU A 218 9.42 -5.13 -25.45
C LEU A 218 8.59 -5.73 -26.59
N LYS A 219 8.84 -5.30 -27.83
CA LYS A 219 8.12 -5.78 -29.01
C LYS A 219 8.26 -7.30 -29.22
N ILE A 220 9.40 -7.87 -28.80
CA ILE A 220 9.65 -9.31 -28.84
C ILE A 220 8.87 -10.05 -27.73
N LEU A 221 8.77 -9.46 -26.53
CA LEU A 221 8.12 -10.08 -25.38
C LEU A 221 6.61 -10.24 -25.59
N TYR A 222 5.91 -9.16 -25.96
CA TYR A 222 4.46 -9.22 -26.19
C TYR A 222 4.11 -8.77 -27.62
N PRO A 223 4.22 -9.69 -28.61
CA PRO A 223 3.79 -9.38 -29.95
C PRO A 223 2.26 -9.20 -29.97
N ASN A 224 1.80 -8.13 -30.62
CA ASN A 224 0.38 -7.82 -30.82
C ASN A 224 -0.43 -7.42 -29.57
N ILE A 225 0.22 -7.03 -28.48
CA ILE A 225 -0.45 -6.46 -27.29
C ILE A 225 -0.19 -4.95 -27.22
N HIS A 226 -1.17 -4.19 -26.79
CA HIS A 226 -1.08 -2.73 -26.68
C HIS A 226 -0.30 -2.31 -25.42
N TYR A 227 0.64 -1.38 -25.59
CA TYR A 227 1.47 -0.81 -24.54
C TYR A 227 1.04 0.62 -24.22
N PHE A 228 0.94 0.93 -22.94
CA PHE A 228 0.48 2.22 -22.46
C PHE A 228 1.48 2.87 -21.48
N LYS A 229 1.65 4.18 -21.67
CA LYS A 229 2.49 5.03 -20.84
C LYS A 229 1.77 5.49 -19.56
N PRO A 230 2.52 5.85 -18.51
CA PRO A 230 1.98 6.54 -17.34
C PRO A 230 1.38 7.88 -17.75
N CYS A 231 0.36 8.32 -17.01
CA CYS A 231 -0.23 9.65 -17.21
C CYS A 231 0.58 10.72 -16.46
N ILE A 232 1.06 10.36 -15.27
CA ILE A 232 1.78 11.23 -14.35
C ILE A 232 3.03 10.50 -13.85
N TYR A 233 4.11 11.25 -13.67
CA TYR A 233 5.37 10.82 -13.11
C TYR A 233 5.80 11.75 -11.97
N VAL A 234 6.30 11.19 -10.88
CA VAL A 234 6.85 11.94 -9.75
C VAL A 234 8.14 11.26 -9.28
N ASN A 235 9.23 12.02 -9.13
CA ASN A 235 10.50 11.49 -8.65
C ASN A 235 10.79 12.00 -7.23
N LEU A 236 10.80 11.10 -6.25
CA LEU A 236 11.05 11.42 -4.85
C LEU A 236 12.53 11.72 -4.54
N LYS A 237 13.46 11.38 -5.45
CA LYS A 237 14.92 11.43 -5.27
C LYS A 237 15.40 10.74 -4.00
N LYS A 238 14.66 9.72 -3.58
CA LYS A 238 14.75 9.08 -2.26
C LYS A 238 14.37 7.63 -2.42
N GLU A 239 15.15 6.75 -1.81
CA GLU A 239 14.79 5.34 -1.76
C GLU A 239 13.43 5.15 -1.09
N VAL A 240 12.72 4.08 -1.44
CA VAL A 240 11.43 3.71 -0.85
C VAL A 240 11.43 2.21 -0.54
N SER A 241 11.22 1.86 0.72
CA SER A 241 11.06 0.48 1.17
C SER A 241 9.59 0.03 1.16
N ASN A 242 8.67 0.94 1.46
CA ASN A 242 7.23 0.65 1.52
C ASN A 242 6.43 1.89 1.13
N PHE A 243 5.28 1.67 0.50
CA PHE A 243 4.44 2.68 -0.13
C PHE A 243 2.97 2.35 0.13
N ARG A 244 2.18 3.37 0.52
CA ARG A 244 0.73 3.28 0.70
C ARG A 244 0.04 4.54 0.18
N ILE A 245 -1.06 4.40 -0.56
CA ILE A 245 -1.91 5.56 -0.90
C ILE A 245 -2.61 6.04 0.37
N ASN A 246 -2.70 7.37 0.55
CA ASN A 246 -3.43 7.94 1.67
C ASN A 246 -4.94 7.66 1.51
N PRO A 247 -5.58 7.02 2.50
CA PRO A 247 -6.99 6.67 2.38
C PRO A 247 -7.92 7.88 2.49
N LEU A 248 -7.46 9.05 2.93
CA LEU A 248 -8.26 10.29 2.91
C LEU A 248 -8.18 11.05 1.59
N ASP A 249 -7.07 10.91 0.86
CA ASP A 249 -6.80 11.73 -0.32
C ASP A 249 -5.98 10.93 -1.33
N ARG A 250 -6.58 10.66 -2.49
CA ARG A 250 -5.97 9.84 -3.54
C ARG A 250 -4.72 10.47 -4.18
N PHE A 251 -4.52 11.79 -4.07
CA PHE A 251 -3.30 12.46 -4.55
C PHE A 251 -2.24 12.62 -3.44
N SER A 252 -2.51 12.03 -2.28
CA SER A 252 -1.58 11.95 -1.16
C SER A 252 -1.16 10.50 -0.96
N PHE A 253 0.08 10.29 -0.52
CA PHE A 253 0.62 8.96 -0.27
C PHE A 253 1.63 8.99 0.88
N ILE A 254 1.83 7.83 1.47
CA ILE A 254 2.74 7.60 2.57
C ILE A 254 3.88 6.73 2.06
N ALA A 255 5.10 7.21 2.24
CA ALA A 255 6.29 6.46 1.88
C ALA A 255 7.24 6.34 3.08
N MET A 256 7.97 5.24 3.10
CA MET A 256 9.00 4.94 4.09
C MET A 256 10.28 4.53 3.39
N ALA A 257 11.43 4.80 4.00
CA ALA A 257 12.72 4.33 3.49
C ALA A 257 13.72 4.08 4.61
N PRO A 258 14.83 3.37 4.34
CA PRO A 258 16.00 3.42 5.19
C PRO A 258 16.42 4.89 5.38
N ARG A 259 16.61 5.33 6.63
CA ARG A 259 16.98 6.73 6.99
C ARG A 259 15.94 7.81 6.70
N ILE A 260 14.79 7.46 6.11
CA ILE A 260 13.69 8.40 5.87
C ILE A 260 12.51 7.96 6.74
N PRO A 261 12.13 8.76 7.73
CA PRO A 261 11.02 8.41 8.60
C PRO A 261 9.70 8.44 7.82
N LEU A 262 8.64 7.89 8.44
CA LEU A 262 7.29 7.88 7.87
C LEU A 262 6.92 9.29 7.38
N THR A 263 6.69 9.44 6.08
CA THR A 263 6.43 10.75 5.46
C THR A 263 5.16 10.69 4.61
N ILE A 264 4.26 11.65 4.82
CA ILE A 264 3.08 11.90 3.99
C ILE A 264 3.45 12.93 2.94
N TYR A 265 3.28 12.58 1.67
CA TYR A 265 3.51 13.41 0.52
C TYR A 265 2.19 13.74 -0.18
N LYS A 266 2.05 14.97 -0.69
CA LYS A 266 0.91 15.39 -1.53
C LYS A 266 1.42 15.82 -2.89
N ILE A 267 0.85 15.23 -3.95
CA ILE A 267 1.11 15.61 -5.34
C ILE A 267 0.35 16.90 -5.65
N HIS A 268 1.00 17.82 -6.35
CA HIS A 268 0.37 19.05 -6.83
C HIS A 268 -0.02 18.90 -8.29
N LEU A 269 -1.30 19.07 -8.57
CA LEU A 269 -1.84 19.10 -9.93
C LEU A 269 -1.81 20.55 -10.45
N PRO A 270 -0.90 20.90 -11.37
CA PRO A 270 -0.89 22.22 -11.97
C PRO A 270 -2.06 22.37 -12.93
N LYS A 271 -2.64 23.57 -13.00
CA LYS A 271 -3.71 23.91 -13.97
C LYS A 271 -3.36 23.53 -15.41
N LEU A 272 -2.09 23.68 -15.80
CA LEU A 272 -1.59 23.26 -17.11
C LEU A 272 -1.89 21.79 -17.40
N PHE A 273 -1.67 20.92 -16.42
CA PHE A 273 -1.88 19.49 -16.59
C PHE A 273 -3.37 19.18 -16.74
N THR A 274 -4.24 19.81 -15.95
CA THR A 274 -5.69 19.60 -16.08
C THR A 274 -6.22 20.10 -17.42
N ASP A 275 -5.76 21.27 -17.88
CA ASP A 275 -6.13 21.81 -19.19
C ASP A 275 -5.63 20.90 -20.32
N PHE A 276 -4.38 20.43 -20.22
CA PHE A 276 -3.80 19.43 -21.12
C PHE A 276 -4.65 18.16 -21.16
N PHE A 277 -4.99 17.61 -20.00
CA PHE A 277 -5.76 16.38 -19.89
C PHE A 277 -7.15 16.52 -20.53
N ILE A 278 -7.84 17.66 -20.32
CA ILE A 278 -9.14 17.93 -20.96
C ILE A 278 -9.01 17.90 -22.49
N LYS A 279 -8.03 18.62 -23.05
CA LYS A 279 -7.85 18.68 -24.50
C LYS A 279 -7.42 17.32 -25.06
N PHE A 280 -6.53 16.63 -24.37
CA PHE A 280 -6.11 15.26 -24.68
C PHE A 280 -7.31 14.34 -24.82
N ILE A 281 -8.22 14.31 -23.84
CA ILE A 281 -9.40 13.43 -23.88
C ILE A 281 -10.40 13.82 -24.96
N LYS A 282 -10.63 15.13 -25.18
CA LYS A 282 -11.50 15.60 -26.26
C LYS A 282 -10.97 15.17 -27.64
N LEU A 283 -9.68 15.36 -27.88
CA LEU A 283 -9.04 14.97 -29.14
C LEU A 283 -9.01 13.45 -29.30
N LYS A 284 -8.60 12.70 -28.27
CA LYS A 284 -8.57 11.24 -28.27
C LYS A 284 -9.95 10.67 -28.60
N LYS A 285 -11.01 11.20 -27.99
CA LYS A 285 -12.39 10.81 -28.29
C LYS A 285 -12.79 11.10 -29.73
N ALA A 286 -12.37 12.24 -30.29
CA ALA A 286 -12.66 12.59 -31.68
C ALA A 286 -11.96 11.65 -32.68
N VAL A 287 -10.70 11.31 -32.41
CA VAL A 287 -9.90 10.35 -33.21
C VAL A 287 -10.50 8.95 -33.11
N LEU A 288 -10.68 8.42 -31.90
CA LEU A 288 -11.14 7.03 -31.70
C LEU A 288 -12.54 6.78 -32.28
N ARG A 289 -13.44 7.77 -32.29
CA ARG A 289 -14.77 7.64 -32.92
C ARG A 289 -14.73 7.32 -34.41
N ARG A 290 -13.61 7.57 -35.09
CA ARG A 290 -13.44 7.33 -36.54
C ARG A 290 -12.83 5.97 -36.86
N PHE A 291 -12.38 5.21 -35.85
CA PHE A 291 -11.77 3.90 -36.03
C PHE A 291 -12.64 2.78 -35.46
N PRO A 292 -12.71 1.62 -36.12
CA PRO A 292 -13.47 0.47 -35.62
C PRO A 292 -12.67 -0.41 -34.64
N GLN A 293 -11.36 -0.21 -34.51
CA GLN A 293 -10.43 -1.05 -33.74
C GLN A 293 -9.49 -0.18 -32.90
N GLU A 294 -8.92 -0.79 -31.86
CA GLU A 294 -8.00 -0.12 -30.94
C GLU A 294 -6.78 0.41 -31.69
N VAL A 295 -6.45 1.66 -31.41
CA VAL A 295 -5.39 2.38 -32.13
C VAL A 295 -4.05 2.09 -31.45
N GLN A 296 -3.15 1.40 -32.15
CA GLN A 296 -1.79 1.17 -31.65
C GLN A 296 -0.96 2.45 -31.60
N ASP A 297 -1.10 3.30 -32.62
CA ASP A 297 -0.39 4.57 -32.74
C ASP A 297 -1.38 5.72 -32.98
N ILE A 298 -1.53 6.56 -31.95
CA ILE A 298 -2.50 7.66 -31.99
C ILE A 298 -2.06 8.80 -32.92
N ASP A 299 -0.75 8.96 -33.15
CA ASP A 299 -0.22 9.95 -34.08
C ASP A 299 -0.50 9.56 -35.53
N GLU A 300 -0.32 8.28 -35.86
CA GLU A 300 -0.67 7.75 -37.18
C GLU A 300 -2.18 7.89 -37.45
N ALA A 301 -3.00 7.53 -36.46
CA ALA A 301 -4.44 7.66 -36.53
C ALA A 301 -4.89 9.13 -36.69
N SER A 302 -4.28 10.07 -35.96
CA SER A 302 -4.55 11.49 -36.11
C SER A 302 -4.14 12.02 -37.47
N THR A 303 -2.96 11.61 -37.97
CA THR A 303 -2.46 12.03 -39.28
C THR A 303 -3.42 11.62 -40.40
N LYS A 304 -4.02 10.42 -40.31
CA LYS A 304 -5.03 9.94 -41.26
C LYS A 304 -6.32 10.78 -41.27
N ILE A 305 -6.69 11.42 -40.16
CA ILE A 305 -7.96 12.18 -40.05
C ILE A 305 -7.74 13.67 -40.29
N TYR A 306 -6.70 14.24 -39.69
CA TYR A 306 -6.47 15.68 -39.59
C TYR A 306 -5.24 16.16 -40.36
N ASN A 307 -4.53 15.29 -41.07
CA ASN A 307 -3.25 15.58 -41.73
C ASN A 307 -2.20 16.19 -40.79
N SER A 308 -2.30 15.89 -39.50
CA SER A 308 -1.41 16.37 -38.46
C SER A 308 -1.26 15.31 -37.38
N LYS A 309 -0.05 15.20 -36.82
CA LYS A 309 0.21 14.31 -35.69
C LYS A 309 -0.66 14.74 -34.51
N PHE A 310 -1.10 13.78 -33.72
CA PHE A 310 -1.94 14.01 -32.54
C PHE A 310 -1.25 14.99 -31.58
N LEU A 311 0.06 14.80 -31.44
CA LEU A 311 0.95 15.62 -30.62
C LEU A 311 1.10 17.06 -31.15
N ASP A 312 1.16 17.25 -32.46
CA ASP A 312 1.28 18.58 -33.08
C ASP A 312 -0.04 19.35 -33.03
N PHE A 313 -1.17 18.66 -33.13
CA PHE A 313 -2.50 19.25 -32.90
C PHE A 313 -2.61 19.81 -31.49
N LEU A 314 -2.23 19.04 -30.47
CA LEU A 314 -2.20 19.51 -29.09
C LEU A 314 -1.29 20.73 -28.95
N ARG A 315 -0.10 20.74 -29.56
CA ARG A 315 0.80 21.91 -29.54
C ARG A 315 0.17 23.15 -30.15
N PHE A 316 -0.53 23.02 -31.27
CA PHE A 316 -1.17 24.16 -31.95
C PHE A 316 -2.30 24.75 -31.09
N ASP A 317 -3.15 23.88 -30.52
CA ASP A 317 -4.29 24.27 -29.71
C ASP A 317 -3.88 24.92 -28.38
N PHE A 318 -2.63 24.72 -27.94
CA PHE A 318 -2.05 25.35 -26.75
C PHE A 318 -1.30 26.67 -27.03
N ARG A 319 -1.10 27.09 -28.29
CA ARG A 319 -0.42 28.37 -28.61
C ARG A 319 -1.15 29.60 -28.03
N GLY A 320 -2.48 29.54 -27.89
CA GLY A 320 -3.28 30.62 -27.30
C GLY A 320 -3.19 30.74 -25.77
N ILE A 321 -2.64 29.73 -25.08
CA ILE A 321 -2.50 29.70 -23.61
C ILE A 321 -1.04 30.03 -23.19
N GLN A 322 -0.12 30.12 -24.14
CA GLN A 322 1.32 30.33 -23.89
C GLN A 322 1.69 31.68 -23.25
N THR A 323 0.80 32.68 -23.27
CA THR A 323 1.13 34.02 -22.76
C THR A 323 1.22 34.11 -21.23
N ASP A 324 0.55 33.22 -20.49
CA ASP A 324 0.52 33.22 -19.01
C ASP A 324 1.17 31.98 -18.36
N MET A 325 1.79 31.10 -19.16
CA MET A 325 2.29 29.80 -18.70
C MET A 325 3.80 29.79 -18.47
N ASP A 326 4.29 29.07 -17.45
CA ASP A 326 5.72 28.77 -17.32
C ASP A 326 6.18 27.88 -18.49
N PRO A 327 7.02 28.38 -19.41
CA PRO A 327 7.48 27.61 -20.56
C PRO A 327 8.21 26.33 -20.16
N ARG A 328 8.80 26.28 -18.95
CA ARG A 328 9.55 25.11 -18.46
C ARG A 328 8.65 23.90 -18.24
N THR A 329 7.47 24.10 -17.66
CA THR A 329 6.52 23.00 -17.38
C THR A 329 5.94 22.43 -18.67
N TRP A 330 5.61 23.29 -19.64
CA TRP A 330 5.16 22.84 -20.96
C TRP A 330 6.27 22.10 -21.71
N ASN A 331 7.49 22.64 -21.71
CA ASN A 331 8.64 21.99 -22.35
C ASN A 331 9.00 20.65 -21.68
N SER A 332 8.89 20.52 -20.36
CA SER A 332 9.02 19.24 -19.66
C SER A 332 7.99 18.23 -20.14
N LEU A 333 6.71 18.61 -20.24
CA LEU A 333 5.66 17.71 -20.75
C LEU A 333 5.91 17.30 -22.22
N MET A 334 6.41 18.19 -23.06
CA MET A 334 6.81 17.86 -24.44
C MET A 334 8.03 16.93 -24.51
N THR A 335 9.00 17.13 -23.62
CA THR A 335 10.26 16.36 -23.58
C THR A 335 10.02 14.95 -23.03
N ASN A 336 9.08 14.82 -22.09
CA ASN A 336 8.71 13.57 -21.46
C ASN A 336 7.62 12.81 -22.23
N ASP A 337 7.48 13.03 -23.53
CA ASP A 337 6.44 12.42 -24.36
C ASP A 337 5.04 12.47 -23.74
N TYR A 338 4.68 13.64 -23.21
CA TYR A 338 3.36 13.93 -22.65
C TYR A 338 3.03 13.17 -21.37
N VAL A 339 4.03 12.54 -20.74
CA VAL A 339 3.99 12.12 -19.34
C VAL A 339 4.22 13.36 -18.47
N ALA A 340 3.27 13.68 -17.61
CA ALA A 340 3.35 14.87 -16.78
C ALA A 340 4.25 14.63 -15.56
N GLU A 341 5.41 15.28 -15.54
CA GLU A 341 6.26 15.33 -14.35
C GLU A 341 5.69 16.35 -13.36
N LEU A 342 5.19 15.87 -12.22
CA LEU A 342 4.51 16.70 -11.22
C LEU A 342 5.36 16.91 -9.98
N SER A 343 5.22 18.09 -9.39
CA SER A 343 5.82 18.41 -8.09
C SER A 343 4.99 17.83 -6.95
N TYR A 344 5.65 17.67 -5.80
CA TYR A 344 5.03 17.20 -4.57
C TYR A 344 5.52 18.04 -3.39
N SER A 345 4.76 18.04 -2.30
CA SER A 345 5.18 18.58 -1.01
C SER A 345 5.15 17.53 0.08
N CYS A 346 5.98 17.72 1.10
CA CYS A 346 5.96 16.95 2.34
C CYS A 346 4.91 17.58 3.26
N VAL A 347 3.81 16.87 3.51
CA VAL A 347 2.69 17.32 4.33
C VAL A 347 2.95 17.07 5.81
N TRP A 348 3.52 15.90 6.11
CA TRP A 348 3.89 15.50 7.47
C TRP A 348 5.07 14.55 7.39
N ARG A 349 5.97 14.62 8.36
CA ARG A 349 7.13 13.74 8.46
C ARG A 349 7.38 13.44 9.93
N GLN A 350 7.36 12.15 10.28
CA GLN A 350 7.77 11.70 11.61
C GLN A 350 9.18 12.21 11.96
N HIS A 351 9.31 12.98 13.02
CA HIS A 351 10.62 13.34 13.59
C HIS A 351 11.23 12.16 14.38
N GLN A 352 12.12 11.41 13.72
CA GLN A 352 12.97 10.42 14.41
C GLN A 352 14.12 11.12 15.15
N GLY A 353 14.25 10.88 16.46
CA GLY A 353 15.46 11.24 17.21
C GLY A 353 15.29 12.02 18.50
N ASN A 354 14.11 12.55 18.83
CA ASN A 354 13.90 13.34 20.05
C ASN A 354 13.08 12.63 21.15
N THR A 355 12.65 11.39 20.92
CA THR A 355 11.92 10.61 21.92
C THR A 355 12.87 10.11 23.02
N LYS A 356 12.57 10.46 24.29
CA LYS A 356 13.27 9.97 25.48
C LYS A 356 12.77 8.57 25.88
N ASP A 357 12.99 7.61 24.99
CA ASP A 357 12.58 6.20 25.17
C ASP A 357 13.60 5.39 25.99
N ASP A 358 13.37 4.08 26.11
CA ASP A 358 14.23 3.19 26.90
C ASP A 358 15.64 3.05 26.31
N LEU A 359 15.82 3.18 24.99
CA LEU A 359 17.14 3.25 24.36
C LEU A 359 17.89 4.51 24.80
N TYR A 360 17.21 5.65 24.78
CA TYR A 360 17.75 6.92 25.30
C TYR A 360 18.12 6.78 26.78
N ARG A 361 17.24 6.20 27.61
CA ARG A 361 17.52 5.95 29.03
C ARG A 361 18.71 5.01 29.23
N LEU A 362 18.87 3.99 28.40
CA LEU A 362 19.96 3.01 28.53
C LEU A 362 21.33 3.66 28.32
N PHE A 363 21.46 4.47 27.28
CA PHE A 363 22.72 5.15 26.96
C PHE A 363 23.00 6.38 27.83
N HIS A 364 21.97 7.01 28.40
CA HIS A 364 22.14 8.14 29.33
C HIS A 364 22.21 7.71 30.81
N ARG A 365 21.75 6.51 31.20
CA ARG A 365 21.93 5.97 32.56
C ARG A 365 23.40 5.74 32.90
N GLN A 366 24.22 5.35 31.92
CA GLN A 366 25.65 5.09 32.15
C GLN A 366 26.42 6.37 32.50
N VAL A 367 25.96 7.55 32.06
CA VAL A 367 26.62 8.83 32.35
C VAL A 367 26.38 9.27 33.80
N GLN A 368 25.20 8.98 34.37
CA GLN A 368 24.88 9.37 35.76
C GLN A 368 25.63 8.56 36.83
N ILE A 369 26.16 7.38 36.48
CA ILE A 369 26.93 6.55 37.42
C ILE A 369 28.38 7.05 37.55
N TYR A 370 28.91 7.79 36.56
CA TYR A 370 30.29 8.28 36.55
C TYR A 370 30.46 9.74 36.99
N ASP A 371 29.39 10.52 37.10
CA ASP A 371 29.43 11.93 37.58
C ASP A 371 29.26 12.07 39.10
N GLY A 372 29.32 10.98 39.86
CA GLY A 372 29.21 10.96 41.32
C GLY A 372 30.44 11.46 42.09
N ASP A 373 31.62 11.57 41.45
CA ASP A 373 32.90 11.80 42.16
C ASP A 373 33.75 12.96 41.62
N ARG A 374 33.14 13.98 41.00
CA ARG A 374 33.86 15.23 40.69
C ARG A 374 33.27 16.43 41.39
N GLU A 375 33.83 16.70 42.57
CA GLU A 375 33.76 18.00 43.23
C GLU A 375 34.03 19.11 42.21
N ARG A 376 33.03 19.98 41.99
CA ARG A 376 33.18 21.20 41.22
C ARG A 376 34.04 22.19 42.00
N PRO A 377 35.13 22.73 41.46
CA PRO A 377 35.67 23.99 41.95
C PRO A 377 34.79 25.12 41.43
N ALA A 378 34.32 25.96 42.35
CA ALA A 378 33.66 27.22 42.04
C ALA A 378 34.68 28.26 41.56
N SER A 379 34.41 28.94 40.44
CA SER A 379 34.80 30.34 40.13
C SER A 379 34.36 30.68 38.69
N ARG A 380 33.45 31.65 38.51
CA ARG A 380 33.68 33.09 38.26
C ARG A 380 34.36 33.41 36.91
N GLY A 381 33.68 34.22 36.10
CA GLY A 381 34.36 35.19 35.22
C GLY A 381 33.97 35.15 33.75
N SER A 382 33.10 36.07 33.37
CA SER A 382 32.93 36.60 32.01
C SER A 382 34.27 37.14 31.44
N LEU A 383 34.49 37.04 30.12
CA LEU A 383 34.81 38.14 29.19
C LEU A 383 35.49 37.67 27.88
N THR A 384 34.88 38.09 26.76
CA THR A 384 35.46 38.64 25.51
C THR A 384 36.47 37.86 24.66
N GLY A 385 36.05 37.61 23.40
CA GLY A 385 36.67 38.23 22.21
C GLY A 385 37.92 37.59 21.61
N SER A 386 37.79 37.04 20.40
CA SER A 386 38.70 37.39 19.31
C SER A 386 38.05 37.04 17.97
N ALA A 387 37.95 38.06 17.11
CA ALA A 387 37.64 37.91 15.71
C ALA A 387 38.92 37.52 14.96
N ASP A 388 38.80 36.71 13.91
CA ASP A 388 39.67 36.87 12.75
C ASP A 388 38.96 36.44 11.47
N ASN A 389 39.04 37.34 10.49
CA ASN A 389 38.50 37.26 9.15
C ASN A 389 39.47 36.52 8.22
N SER A 390 38.95 35.73 7.28
CA SER A 390 39.48 35.81 5.90
C SER A 390 38.43 35.48 4.84
N ILE A 391 38.28 36.47 3.97
CA ILE A 391 37.42 36.64 2.80
C ILE A 391 37.74 35.61 1.69
N ARG A 392 36.70 35.10 1.01
CA ARG A 392 36.59 35.13 -0.47
C ARG A 392 35.19 34.78 -0.97
N SER A 393 34.87 35.43 -2.07
CA SER A 393 33.56 35.84 -2.57
C SER A 393 32.99 34.92 -3.67
N ASN A 394 31.68 35.10 -3.89
CA ASN A 394 30.90 34.83 -5.11
C ASN A 394 30.45 33.39 -5.44
N SER A 395 29.17 33.08 -5.14
CA SER A 395 28.12 32.95 -6.18
C SER A 395 26.71 32.84 -5.56
N LEU A 396 26.04 33.97 -5.36
CA LEU A 396 24.63 34.02 -4.98
C LEU A 396 23.75 33.91 -6.24
N ARG A 397 23.47 32.69 -6.71
CA ARG A 397 22.26 32.39 -7.53
C ARG A 397 21.81 30.93 -7.30
N ARG A 398 20.55 30.77 -6.85
CA ARG A 398 19.73 29.53 -6.74
C ARG A 398 20.03 28.50 -5.64
N SER A 399 19.78 28.84 -4.38
CA SER A 399 19.60 27.81 -3.33
C SER A 399 18.52 28.13 -2.28
N ILE A 400 17.64 29.09 -2.53
CA ILE A 400 16.66 29.56 -1.52
C ILE A 400 15.35 28.72 -1.50
N LEU A 401 15.23 27.66 -2.32
CA LEU A 401 14.04 26.77 -2.33
C LEU A 401 14.33 25.30 -1.95
N GLU A 402 15.56 24.96 -1.57
CA GLU A 402 15.94 23.62 -1.08
C GLU A 402 16.38 23.62 0.39
N ARG A 403 16.08 24.69 1.15
CA ARG A 403 16.16 24.57 2.60
C ARG A 403 14.96 23.78 3.09
N SER A 404 15.22 22.50 3.35
CA SER A 404 14.57 21.79 4.44
C SER A 404 14.29 22.74 5.59
N VAL A 405 13.09 22.67 6.15
CA VAL A 405 12.79 23.25 7.46
C VAL A 405 13.70 22.54 8.46
N GLU A 406 14.94 22.99 8.56
CA GLU A 406 15.83 22.72 9.66
C GLU A 406 15.29 23.56 10.80
N SER A 407 14.59 22.89 11.71
CA SER A 407 14.24 23.41 13.01
C SER A 407 15.48 24.03 13.68
N PRO A 408 15.33 25.14 14.43
CA PRO A 408 16.46 25.75 15.13
C PRO A 408 17.13 24.75 16.08
N PRO A 409 18.46 24.83 16.27
CA PRO A 409 19.22 23.82 17.01
C PRO A 409 19.03 24.01 18.52
N CYS A 410 18.04 23.35 19.11
CA CYS A 410 17.85 23.35 20.56
C CYS A 410 18.36 22.02 21.18
N TYR A 411 19.54 22.13 21.80
CA TYR A 411 20.02 21.47 23.03
C TYR A 411 20.02 19.93 23.14
N SER A 412 21.06 19.30 22.58
CA SER A 412 22.01 18.38 23.27
C SER A 412 22.87 17.70 22.19
N ASN A 413 24.07 18.25 21.96
CA ASN A 413 25.04 17.74 20.98
C ASN A 413 25.97 16.69 21.60
N SER A 414 25.45 15.81 22.47
CA SER A 414 26.30 14.74 23.01
C SER A 414 26.61 13.73 21.90
N ALA A 415 27.81 13.14 21.91
CA ALA A 415 28.17 12.07 20.97
C ALA A 415 27.19 10.90 21.07
N THR A 416 26.66 10.65 22.28
CA THR A 416 25.63 9.66 22.58
C THR A 416 24.31 9.97 21.89
N ASP A 417 23.83 11.22 21.91
CA ASP A 417 22.60 11.62 21.21
C ASP A 417 22.74 11.48 19.69
N ARG A 418 23.92 11.80 19.14
CA ARG A 418 24.23 11.56 17.72
C ARG A 418 24.24 10.08 17.39
N PHE A 419 24.85 9.25 18.24
CA PHE A 419 24.88 7.80 18.06
C PHE A 419 23.48 7.18 18.11
N ILE A 420 22.66 7.53 19.12
CA ILE A 420 21.26 7.09 19.22
C ILE A 420 20.47 7.52 18.00
N ARG A 421 20.64 8.76 17.53
CA ARG A 421 19.97 9.26 16.32
C ARG A 421 20.41 8.48 15.08
N CYS A 422 21.69 8.16 14.93
CA CYS A 422 22.19 7.31 13.86
C CYS A 422 21.66 5.87 13.92
N LEU A 423 21.58 5.27 15.12
CA LEU A 423 20.98 3.94 15.29
C LEU A 423 19.51 3.94 14.84
N ARG A 424 18.72 4.91 15.31
CA ARG A 424 17.30 5.06 14.94
C ARG A 424 17.08 5.33 13.45
N GLN A 425 17.97 6.09 12.82
CA GLN A 425 17.92 6.30 11.37
C GLN A 425 18.19 5.01 10.57
N ASN A 426 18.85 4.01 11.19
CA ASN A 426 19.12 2.73 10.55
C ASN A 426 18.09 1.64 10.91
N THR A 427 17.16 1.88 11.85
CA THR A 427 16.01 1.01 12.11
C THR A 427 14.88 1.34 11.14
N CYS A 428 14.43 0.37 10.35
CA CYS A 428 13.44 0.57 9.29
C CYS A 428 12.14 -0.16 9.63
N PRO A 429 10.98 0.52 9.62
CA PRO A 429 9.69 -0.15 9.68
C PRO A 429 9.57 -1.20 8.58
N VAL A 430 8.98 -2.34 8.91
CA VAL A 430 8.72 -3.47 8.01
C VAL A 430 7.39 -3.28 7.30
N ASP A 431 6.36 -2.88 8.03
CA ASP A 431 5.01 -2.76 7.51
C ASP A 431 4.27 -1.58 8.15
N ILE A 432 3.24 -1.09 7.45
CA ILE A 432 2.37 -0.02 7.91
C ILE A 432 0.90 -0.32 7.62
N ARG A 433 0.03 0.10 8.53
CA ARG A 433 -1.43 0.08 8.35
C ARG A 433 -2.01 1.43 8.76
N ILE A 434 -3.07 1.83 8.07
CA ILE A 434 -3.76 3.10 8.31
C ILE A 434 -5.19 2.75 8.69
N VAL A 435 -5.68 3.32 9.80
CA VAL A 435 -7.03 3.03 10.32
C VAL A 435 -7.78 4.31 10.66
N ASN A 436 -9.11 4.24 10.56
CA ASN A 436 -10.02 5.30 10.95
C ASN A 436 -10.44 5.13 12.42
N THR A 437 -10.47 6.22 13.19
CA THR A 437 -10.78 6.17 14.63
C THR A 437 -12.19 6.61 15.01
N LYS A 438 -13.04 7.06 14.08
CA LYS A 438 -14.34 7.68 14.40
C LYS A 438 -15.40 6.77 15.06
N LEU A 439 -15.31 5.45 14.95
CA LEU A 439 -16.43 4.56 15.32
C LEU A 439 -16.17 3.65 16.54
N GLY A 440 -15.37 4.13 17.49
CA GLY A 440 -15.32 3.56 18.84
C GLY A 440 -16.41 4.07 19.79
N ALA A 441 -17.19 5.09 19.40
CA ALA A 441 -18.26 5.67 20.20
C ALA A 441 -19.62 5.45 19.51
N ASN A 442 -20.59 4.94 20.26
CA ASN A 442 -21.97 4.78 19.82
C ASN A 442 -22.50 6.10 19.18
N PRO A 443 -23.11 6.07 17.98
CA PRO A 443 -23.67 7.26 17.34
C PRO A 443 -24.80 7.93 18.15
N SER A 444 -25.29 7.25 19.19
CA SER A 444 -26.44 7.66 20.02
C SER A 444 -26.07 8.43 21.30
N GLN A 445 -24.80 8.79 21.50
CA GLN A 445 -24.36 9.63 22.63
C GLN A 445 -23.50 10.83 22.22
N CYS A 446 -23.66 11.34 21.00
CA CYS A 446 -23.24 12.71 20.71
C CYS A 446 -24.33 13.66 21.22
N GLY A 447 -24.42 13.80 22.55
CA GLY A 447 -25.14 14.91 23.14
C GLY A 447 -24.53 16.21 22.63
N ASN A 448 -25.38 17.18 22.29
CA ASN A 448 -25.01 18.54 21.95
C ASN A 448 -24.09 19.11 23.05
N THR A 449 -22.78 19.04 22.87
CA THR A 449 -21.83 19.88 23.58
C THR A 449 -21.46 21.01 22.64
N GLU A 450 -22.02 22.18 22.92
CA GLU A 450 -21.74 23.48 22.30
C GLU A 450 -20.30 23.98 22.55
N ASP A 451 -19.32 23.08 22.69
CA ASP A 451 -17.91 23.41 22.99
C ASP A 451 -17.01 23.44 21.73
N GLU A 452 -17.56 23.28 20.52
CA GLU A 452 -16.77 23.31 19.27
C GLU A 452 -16.44 24.74 18.77
N GLN A 453 -16.84 25.82 19.46
CA GLN A 453 -16.59 27.18 18.96
C GLN A 453 -15.30 27.85 19.43
N ASP A 454 -14.56 27.32 20.42
CA ASP A 454 -13.39 28.02 21.00
C ASP A 454 -12.02 27.32 20.87
N ASN A 455 -11.92 26.21 20.13
CA ASN A 455 -10.61 25.72 19.69
C ASN A 455 -10.14 26.49 18.46
N THR A 456 -9.52 27.65 18.74
CA THR A 456 -8.60 28.40 17.88
C THR A 456 -8.14 27.65 16.63
N ARG A 457 -8.63 28.10 15.47
CA ARG A 457 -8.26 27.73 14.10
C ARG A 457 -6.76 27.93 13.82
N THR A 458 -5.91 27.01 14.25
CA THR A 458 -4.46 27.07 13.98
C THR A 458 -3.88 25.77 13.45
N SER A 459 -4.49 25.13 12.44
CA SER A 459 -3.72 24.26 11.54
C SER A 459 -4.57 23.73 10.37
N PHE A 460 -4.17 24.07 9.15
CA PHE A 460 -4.67 23.49 7.91
C PHE A 460 -4.40 21.96 7.79
N LEU A 461 -3.62 21.39 8.72
CA LEU A 461 -3.18 19.99 8.74
C LEU A 461 -3.91 19.11 9.78
N THR A 462 -4.62 19.67 10.75
CA THR A 462 -5.04 18.90 11.95
C THR A 462 -6.43 18.31 11.85
N ASP A 463 -7.33 18.93 11.10
CA ASP A 463 -8.75 18.52 11.10
C ASP A 463 -9.03 17.36 10.14
N GLU A 464 -8.34 17.31 9.00
CA GLU A 464 -8.50 16.23 8.01
C GLU A 464 -7.92 14.89 8.53
N TYR A 465 -6.82 14.94 9.28
CA TYR A 465 -6.13 13.76 9.81
C TYR A 465 -6.51 13.40 11.26
N LYS A 466 -7.44 14.13 11.89
CA LYS A 466 -7.77 13.96 13.32
C LYS A 466 -8.24 12.55 13.68
N ASP A 467 -8.77 11.84 12.70
CA ASP A 467 -9.31 10.48 12.83
C ASP A 467 -8.47 9.42 12.13
N MET A 468 -7.27 9.77 11.67
CA MET A 468 -6.36 8.85 11.01
C MET A 468 -5.21 8.46 11.93
N ASP A 469 -5.11 7.17 12.21
CA ASP A 469 -3.94 6.61 12.89
C ASP A 469 -3.11 5.79 11.90
N ILE A 470 -1.80 6.03 11.89
CA ILE A 470 -0.81 5.25 11.15
C ILE A 470 -0.07 4.35 12.13
N ILE A 471 -0.28 3.05 11.98
CA ILE A 471 0.33 2.02 12.81
C ILE A 471 1.54 1.47 12.06
N THR A 472 2.70 1.52 12.70
CA THR A 472 3.97 1.07 12.12
C THR A 472 4.58 -0.05 12.96
N LEU A 473 5.18 -1.00 12.27
CA LEU A 473 5.81 -2.19 12.83
C LEU A 473 7.31 -2.18 12.47
N ASP A 474 8.20 -2.22 13.45
CA ASP A 474 9.65 -2.30 13.24
C ASP A 474 10.15 -3.75 13.34
N LYS A 475 11.27 -4.05 12.67
CA LYS A 475 12.00 -5.33 12.75
C LYS A 475 12.41 -5.67 14.17
N PHE A 476 12.65 -4.66 15.01
CA PHE A 476 13.12 -4.80 16.38
C PHE A 476 11.98 -4.91 17.41
N LEU A 477 10.88 -5.55 17.01
CA LEU A 477 9.73 -5.79 17.87
C LEU A 477 9.14 -4.48 18.45
N CYS A 478 9.05 -3.43 17.64
CA CYS A 478 8.41 -2.19 18.06
C CYS A 478 7.09 -1.99 17.32
N LEU A 479 6.03 -1.71 18.07
CA LEU A 479 4.74 -1.28 17.53
C LEU A 479 4.48 0.16 17.95
N THR A 480 4.23 1.02 16.97
CA THR A 480 3.92 2.44 17.21
C THR A 480 2.67 2.86 16.46
N ALA A 481 1.84 3.67 17.11
CA ALA A 481 0.71 4.33 16.48
C ALA A 481 0.95 5.84 16.46
N PHE A 482 0.90 6.45 15.29
CA PHE A 482 1.01 7.89 15.09
C PHE A 482 -0.32 8.45 14.66
N ARG A 483 -0.65 9.64 15.15
CA ARG A 483 -1.69 10.48 14.56
C ARG A 483 -1.03 11.74 14.03
N PRO A 484 -1.05 12.00 12.71
CA PRO A 484 -0.40 13.17 12.14
C PRO A 484 -0.91 14.45 12.80
N LYS A 485 -0.02 15.13 13.51
CA LYS A 485 -0.23 16.39 14.20
C LYS A 485 1.07 17.19 14.11
N TYR A 486 1.03 18.45 14.53
CA TYR A 486 2.25 19.28 14.63
C TYR A 486 3.27 18.72 15.63
N ILE A 487 2.80 17.95 16.62
CA ILE A 487 3.60 17.26 17.62
C ILE A 487 3.77 15.80 17.15
N ASP A 488 5.01 15.37 16.95
CA ASP A 488 5.36 14.04 16.43
C ASP A 488 5.51 12.97 17.53
N GLU A 489 4.69 13.05 18.57
CA GLU A 489 4.68 12.03 19.63
C GLU A 489 3.74 10.87 19.25
N PRO A 490 4.20 9.61 19.36
CA PRO A 490 3.33 8.46 19.12
C PRO A 490 2.22 8.41 20.17
N LEU A 491 0.98 8.15 19.73
CA LEU A 491 -0.15 7.89 20.63
C LEU A 491 0.09 6.66 21.49
N MET A 492 0.76 5.66 20.92
CA MET A 492 1.10 4.41 21.55
C MET A 492 2.47 3.98 21.05
N LYS A 493 3.34 3.55 21.95
CA LYS A 493 4.65 2.96 21.63
C LYS A 493 4.91 1.76 22.55
N LEU A 494 5.10 0.61 21.93
CA LEU A 494 5.61 -0.59 22.56
C LEU A 494 7.08 -0.73 22.20
N ASP A 495 7.97 -0.37 23.12
CA ASP A 495 9.42 -0.28 22.88
C ASP A 495 10.13 -1.64 22.90
N SER A 496 9.60 -2.61 23.65
CA SER A 496 10.20 -3.96 23.76
C SER A 496 9.15 -4.95 24.25
N PHE A 497 8.83 -5.93 23.41
CA PHE A 497 7.97 -7.04 23.81
C PHE A 497 8.62 -7.90 24.90
N HIS A 498 9.95 -7.93 24.97
CA HIS A 498 10.70 -8.71 25.95
C HIS A 498 10.83 -8.04 27.33
N SER A 499 10.32 -6.83 27.49
CA SER A 499 10.25 -6.19 28.80
C SER A 499 9.16 -6.90 29.62
N ILE A 500 9.56 -7.84 30.47
CA ILE A 500 8.65 -8.63 31.31
C ILE A 500 9.02 -8.40 32.78
N GLY A 501 8.05 -8.04 33.61
CA GLY A 501 8.24 -7.85 35.03
C GLY A 501 8.63 -9.15 35.74
N LYS A 502 9.54 -9.06 36.72
CA LYS A 502 9.88 -10.20 37.58
C LYS A 502 8.65 -10.57 38.44
N GLY A 503 8.22 -11.83 38.39
CA GLY A 503 7.16 -12.37 39.26
C GLY A 503 5.83 -12.71 38.59
N ASN A 504 5.74 -12.74 37.26
CA ASN A 504 4.52 -13.13 36.55
C ASN A 504 4.22 -14.64 36.71
N THR A 505 2.94 -14.97 36.86
CA THR A 505 2.43 -16.34 37.08
C THR A 505 2.29 -17.13 35.78
N ASP A 506 2.11 -16.46 34.65
CA ASP A 506 1.90 -17.07 33.33
C ASP A 506 3.24 -17.37 32.63
N LYS A 507 3.90 -18.45 33.08
CA LYS A 507 5.22 -18.86 32.59
C LYS A 507 5.20 -19.18 31.10
N GLU A 508 4.15 -19.85 30.61
CA GLU A 508 4.06 -20.26 29.20
C GLU A 508 3.95 -19.05 28.27
N ALA A 509 3.13 -18.06 28.61
CA ALA A 509 3.08 -16.81 27.85
C ALA A 509 4.40 -16.02 27.93
N GLN A 510 5.09 -16.08 29.07
CA GLN A 510 6.42 -15.49 29.19
C GLN A 510 7.43 -16.14 28.23
N TRP A 511 7.45 -17.48 28.13
CA TRP A 511 8.29 -18.19 27.18
C TRP A 511 7.95 -17.83 25.73
N ALA A 512 6.66 -17.79 25.38
CA ALA A 512 6.20 -17.41 24.05
C ALA A 512 6.69 -16.00 23.64
N ILE A 513 6.63 -15.02 24.56
CA ILE A 513 7.11 -13.65 24.32
C ILE A 513 8.63 -13.62 24.11
N LEU A 514 9.38 -14.42 24.87
CA LEU A 514 10.83 -14.49 24.76
C LEU A 514 11.29 -15.17 23.45
N ASN A 515 10.45 -16.03 22.86
CA ASN A 515 10.74 -16.69 21.58
C ASN A 515 10.55 -15.75 20.36
N LEU A 516 9.78 -14.67 20.49
CA LEU A 516 9.60 -13.69 19.39
C LEU A 516 10.96 -13.14 18.94
N SER A 517 11.19 -13.02 17.63
CA SER A 517 12.51 -12.62 17.13
C SER A 517 12.53 -11.49 16.12
N SER A 518 11.64 -11.50 15.13
CA SER A 518 11.64 -10.53 14.03
C SER A 518 10.27 -10.45 13.37
N PHE A 519 9.52 -9.41 13.72
CA PHE A 519 8.21 -9.14 13.12
C PHE A 519 8.30 -8.96 11.60
N LYS A 520 7.33 -9.56 10.91
CA LYS A 520 7.31 -9.66 9.43
C LYS A 520 6.14 -8.96 8.79
N LYS A 521 4.94 -9.04 9.36
CA LYS A 521 3.74 -8.44 8.76
C LYS A 521 2.72 -8.02 9.79
N LEU A 522 2.05 -6.90 9.52
CA LEU A 522 0.99 -6.32 10.34
C LEU A 522 -0.35 -6.43 9.61
N PHE A 523 -1.39 -6.87 10.30
CA PHE A 523 -2.77 -6.80 9.80
C PHE A 523 -3.66 -6.12 10.83
N MET A 524 -4.64 -5.36 10.34
CA MET A 524 -5.70 -4.80 11.17
C MET A 524 -6.94 -5.66 10.97
N ILE A 525 -7.38 -6.32 12.03
CA ILE A 525 -8.64 -7.09 12.02
C ILE A 525 -9.80 -6.10 12.20
N THR A 526 -9.69 -5.21 13.18
CA THR A 526 -10.60 -4.08 13.39
C THR A 526 -9.77 -2.79 13.52
N ASN A 527 -10.42 -1.65 13.79
CA ASN A 527 -9.74 -0.39 14.07
C ASN A 527 -8.84 -0.43 15.33
N SER A 528 -9.01 -1.45 16.19
CA SER A 528 -8.24 -1.64 17.42
C SER A 528 -7.40 -2.92 17.46
N LEU A 529 -7.88 -4.02 16.86
CA LEU A 529 -7.24 -5.33 16.91
C LEU A 529 -6.15 -5.47 15.85
N CYS A 530 -4.90 -5.48 16.30
CA CYS A 530 -3.70 -5.68 15.51
C CYS A 530 -3.27 -7.15 15.55
N LEU A 531 -3.08 -7.77 14.39
CA LEU A 531 -2.51 -9.11 14.23
C LEU A 531 -1.10 -9.00 13.65
N ILE A 532 -0.11 -9.49 14.36
CA ILE A 532 1.31 -9.38 14.01
C ILE A 532 1.88 -10.78 13.84
N PHE A 533 2.50 -11.02 12.68
CA PHE A 533 3.23 -12.26 12.43
C PHE A 533 4.72 -12.10 12.70
N ASP A 534 5.24 -12.99 13.52
CA ASP A 534 6.65 -13.19 13.80
C ASP A 534 7.16 -14.49 13.16
N THR A 535 8.48 -14.68 13.16
CA THR A 535 9.11 -15.97 12.81
C THR A 535 8.76 -17.13 13.75
N PHE A 536 8.51 -16.85 15.03
CA PHE A 536 8.27 -17.86 16.08
C PHE A 536 6.89 -17.73 16.72
N GLY A 537 5.98 -16.96 16.12
CA GLY A 537 4.65 -16.87 16.66
C GLY A 537 3.75 -15.85 15.99
N VAL A 538 2.56 -15.74 16.56
CA VAL A 538 1.56 -14.76 16.14
C VAL A 538 1.08 -14.01 17.38
N VAL A 539 1.03 -12.68 17.28
CA VAL A 539 0.61 -11.81 18.38
C VAL A 539 -0.67 -11.10 17.98
N LEU A 540 -1.62 -11.05 18.90
CA LEU A 540 -2.86 -10.29 18.78
C LEU A 540 -2.91 -9.23 19.88
N ILE A 541 -3.10 -7.96 19.50
CA ILE A 541 -3.09 -6.83 20.43
C ILE A 541 -4.34 -6.00 20.21
N ASP A 542 -5.08 -5.73 21.28
CA ASP A 542 -6.10 -4.68 21.28
C ASP A 542 -5.48 -3.38 21.79
N ARG A 543 -5.19 -2.47 20.86
CA ARG A 543 -4.50 -1.22 21.17
C ARG A 543 -5.29 -0.27 22.08
N PHE A 544 -6.61 -0.44 22.18
CA PHE A 544 -7.46 0.39 23.05
C PHE A 544 -7.62 -0.18 24.46
N LYS A 545 -7.36 -1.48 24.65
CA LYS A 545 -7.38 -2.13 25.98
C LYS A 545 -6.00 -2.20 26.63
N LEU A 546 -4.94 -1.84 25.91
CA LEU A 546 -3.59 -1.88 26.42
C LEU A 546 -3.34 -0.72 27.41
N VAL A 547 -3.06 -1.05 28.67
CA VAL A 547 -2.80 -0.08 29.75
C VAL A 547 -1.31 0.01 30.06
N ASN A 548 -0.61 -1.13 30.06
CA ASN A 548 0.81 -1.22 30.38
C ASN A 548 1.65 -1.55 29.15
N ASN A 549 2.40 -0.56 28.68
CA ASN A 549 3.26 -0.67 27.51
C ASN A 549 4.63 -1.30 27.79
N HIS A 550 5.00 -1.46 29.07
CA HIS A 550 6.30 -1.98 29.49
C HIS A 550 6.27 -3.42 29.98
N ASP A 551 5.11 -3.93 30.43
CA ASP A 551 4.93 -5.31 30.89
C ASP A 551 3.62 -5.85 30.34
N LEU A 552 3.72 -6.47 29.16
CA LEU A 552 2.55 -6.93 28.39
C LEU A 552 1.71 -7.96 29.16
N LEU A 553 2.36 -8.78 30.00
CA LEU A 553 1.70 -9.82 30.79
C LEU A 553 0.83 -9.29 31.94
N LYS A 554 1.04 -8.03 32.36
CA LYS A 554 0.17 -7.37 33.36
C LYS A 554 -1.15 -6.87 32.78
N ASN A 555 -1.25 -6.76 31.46
CA ASN A 555 -2.51 -6.43 30.82
C ASN A 555 -3.47 -7.62 30.87
N ASP A 556 -4.76 -7.34 30.76
CA ASP A 556 -5.80 -8.34 30.56
C ASP A 556 -5.45 -9.25 29.36
N PRO A 557 -5.67 -10.58 29.44
CA PRO A 557 -5.63 -11.47 28.27
C PRO A 557 -6.36 -10.93 27.03
N GLU A 558 -7.39 -10.10 27.17
CA GLU A 558 -8.07 -9.49 26.02
C GLU A 558 -7.28 -8.37 25.33
N ALA A 559 -6.36 -7.71 26.04
CA ALA A 559 -5.51 -6.69 25.46
C ALA A 559 -4.33 -7.29 24.69
N PHE A 560 -3.86 -8.47 25.09
CA PHE A 560 -2.69 -9.13 24.52
C PHE A 560 -2.83 -10.65 24.54
N LYS A 561 -2.79 -11.27 23.36
CA LYS A 561 -2.74 -12.73 23.17
C LYS A 561 -1.56 -13.11 22.29
N ILE A 562 -1.03 -14.31 22.49
CA ILE A 562 0.14 -14.82 21.79
C ILE A 562 -0.01 -16.31 21.45
N ILE A 563 0.55 -16.69 20.31
CA ILE A 563 0.71 -18.07 19.89
C ILE A 563 2.21 -18.31 19.72
N ASP A 564 2.76 -19.29 20.44
CA ASP A 564 4.12 -19.79 20.25
C ASP A 564 4.11 -20.88 19.17
N TYR A 565 4.73 -20.60 18.02
CA TYR A 565 4.78 -21.53 16.91
C TYR A 565 5.91 -21.17 15.93
N GLU A 566 6.80 -22.12 15.65
CA GLU A 566 7.89 -21.92 14.69
C GLU A 566 7.36 -21.88 13.24
N ILE A 567 7.14 -20.67 12.72
CA ILE A 567 6.74 -20.43 11.32
C ILE A 567 7.97 -20.47 10.40
N GLY A 568 9.10 -19.98 10.88
CA GLY A 568 10.33 -19.81 10.12
C GLY A 568 10.45 -18.43 9.47
N LEU A 569 11.45 -18.25 8.60
CA LEU A 569 11.70 -16.97 7.92
C LEU A 569 10.64 -16.72 6.84
N ILE A 570 9.72 -15.81 7.12
CA ILE A 570 8.58 -15.47 6.26
C ILE A 570 8.99 -14.48 5.16
N ASN A 571 8.56 -14.74 3.92
CA ASN A 571 8.64 -13.83 2.78
C ASN A 571 7.38 -12.96 2.67
N ASP A 572 6.20 -13.58 2.66
CA ASP A 572 4.91 -12.87 2.59
C ASP A 572 3.77 -13.71 3.19
N ILE A 573 2.66 -13.05 3.54
CA ILE A 573 1.50 -13.66 4.20
C ILE A 573 0.20 -13.09 3.62
N ALA A 574 -0.81 -13.95 3.49
CA ALA A 574 -2.22 -13.57 3.38
C ALA A 574 -3.05 -14.23 4.49
N VAL A 575 -4.05 -13.52 5.01
CA VAL A 575 -4.87 -13.98 6.14
C VAL A 575 -6.34 -14.02 5.74
N VAL A 576 -7.03 -15.09 6.11
CA VAL A 576 -8.48 -15.22 5.97
C VAL A 576 -9.06 -15.49 7.34
N ILE A 577 -9.82 -14.54 7.89
CA ILE A 577 -10.54 -14.75 9.15
C ILE A 577 -11.75 -15.64 8.85
N THR A 578 -11.74 -16.85 9.39
CA THR A 578 -12.77 -17.85 9.12
C THR A 578 -14.00 -17.66 10.01
N ALA A 579 -13.78 -17.27 11.27
CA ALA A 579 -14.86 -16.91 12.18
C ALA A 579 -14.37 -15.95 13.27
N MET A 580 -15.24 -15.02 13.65
CA MET A 580 -15.09 -14.13 14.78
C MET A 580 -16.39 -14.18 15.59
N LYS A 581 -16.37 -14.89 16.73
CA LYS A 581 -17.57 -15.11 17.56
C LYS A 581 -17.45 -14.31 18.84
N LYS A 582 -18.50 -13.55 19.17
CA LYS A 582 -18.58 -12.85 20.46
C LYS A 582 -18.76 -13.87 21.58
N CYS A 583 -18.09 -13.62 22.72
CA CYS A 583 -18.35 -14.35 23.95
C CYS A 583 -19.81 -14.11 24.38
N GLN A 584 -20.49 -15.16 24.83
CA GLN A 584 -21.89 -15.07 25.26
C GLN A 584 -22.07 -14.26 26.54
N GLU A 585 -21.03 -14.18 27.37
CA GLU A 585 -21.05 -13.52 28.68
C GLU A 585 -20.46 -12.11 28.65
N CYS A 586 -19.72 -11.75 27.59
CA CYS A 586 -18.97 -10.49 27.49
C CYS A 586 -19.11 -9.88 26.09
N GLU A 587 -19.76 -8.71 25.98
CA GLU A 587 -20.07 -8.08 24.68
C GLU A 587 -18.85 -7.66 23.84
N SER A 588 -17.67 -7.54 24.45
CA SER A 588 -16.44 -6.97 23.84
C SER A 588 -15.30 -7.98 23.64
N VAL A 589 -15.57 -9.28 23.85
CA VAL A 589 -14.58 -10.36 23.78
C VAL A 589 -14.89 -11.30 22.62
N TYR A 590 -13.84 -11.73 21.92
CA TYR A 590 -13.98 -12.51 20.70
C TYR A 590 -13.12 -13.77 20.70
N ASP A 591 -13.72 -14.87 20.27
CA ASP A 591 -13.01 -16.02 19.72
C ASP A 591 -12.71 -15.72 18.25
N ILE A 592 -11.44 -15.81 17.87
CA ILE A 592 -10.98 -15.54 16.51
C ILE A 592 -10.33 -16.80 15.95
N THR A 593 -10.82 -17.24 14.79
CA THR A 593 -10.22 -18.32 14.01
C THR A 593 -9.83 -17.78 12.65
N LEU A 594 -8.63 -18.14 12.19
CA LEU A 594 -8.10 -17.68 10.91
C LEU A 594 -7.25 -18.76 10.23
N ASP A 595 -7.22 -18.69 8.90
CA ASP A 595 -6.30 -19.44 8.05
C ASP A 595 -5.28 -18.45 7.46
N ALA A 596 -4.00 -18.69 7.71
CA ALA A 596 -2.88 -17.90 7.21
C ALA A 596 -2.12 -18.68 6.12
N ILE A 597 -2.00 -18.08 4.94
CA ILE A 597 -1.19 -18.58 3.83
C ILE A 597 0.18 -17.93 3.94
N VAL A 598 1.21 -18.73 4.17
CA VAL A 598 2.57 -18.25 4.47
C VAL A 598 3.56 -18.79 3.45
N THR A 599 4.39 -17.89 2.93
CA THR A 599 5.56 -18.23 2.10
C THR A 599 6.83 -18.03 2.91
N THR A 600 7.78 -18.95 2.78
CA THR A 600 9.04 -18.89 3.54
C THR A 600 10.27 -18.86 2.63
N VAL A 601 11.38 -18.34 3.16
CA VAL A 601 12.70 -18.34 2.50
C VAL A 601 13.15 -19.76 2.14
N SER A 602 12.72 -20.77 2.90
CA SER A 602 12.98 -22.19 2.63
C SER A 602 12.20 -22.74 1.42
N GLY A 603 11.40 -21.92 0.72
CA GLY A 603 10.62 -22.31 -0.44
C GLY A 603 9.40 -23.16 -0.08
N THR A 604 8.87 -23.00 1.14
CA THR A 604 7.62 -23.67 1.56
C THR A 604 6.44 -22.72 1.46
N LEU A 605 5.32 -23.27 1.00
CA LEU A 605 4.01 -22.65 0.99
C LEU A 605 3.15 -23.43 1.98
N SER A 606 2.78 -22.81 3.10
CA SER A 606 2.04 -23.47 4.17
C SER A 606 0.71 -22.76 4.43
N VAL A 607 -0.31 -23.54 4.76
CA VAL A 607 -1.59 -23.03 5.30
C VAL A 607 -1.62 -23.37 6.78
N LEU A 608 -1.64 -22.32 7.61
CA LEU A 608 -1.61 -22.40 9.06
C LEU A 608 -2.97 -22.00 9.60
N HIS A 609 -3.55 -22.84 10.45
CA HIS A 609 -4.79 -22.52 11.14
C HIS A 609 -4.49 -22.05 12.55
N ALA A 610 -4.96 -20.84 12.88
CA ALA A 610 -4.76 -20.24 14.19
C ALA A 610 -6.10 -19.97 14.89
N GLU A 611 -6.10 -20.21 16.20
CA GLU A 611 -7.25 -20.02 17.08
C GLU A 611 -6.81 -19.18 18.29
N PHE A 612 -7.51 -18.06 18.50
CA PHE A 612 -7.44 -17.25 19.72
C PHE A 612 -8.74 -17.42 20.49
N TYR A 613 -8.63 -17.84 21.74
CA TYR A 613 -9.79 -18.09 22.60
C TYR A 613 -10.11 -16.87 23.48
N SER A 614 -11.37 -16.70 23.80
CA SER A 614 -11.88 -15.73 24.77
C SER A 614 -11.28 -16.01 26.14
N HIS A 615 -10.87 -14.95 26.83
CA HIS A 615 -10.29 -14.94 28.18
C HIS A 615 -8.98 -15.72 28.34
N GLN A 616 -8.40 -16.24 27.26
CA GLN A 616 -7.12 -16.95 27.28
C GLN A 616 -6.04 -16.13 26.59
N ARG A 617 -4.85 -16.09 27.19
CA ARG A 617 -3.69 -15.39 26.65
C ARG A 617 -3.00 -16.20 25.55
N LEU A 618 -3.01 -17.52 25.66
CA LEU A 618 -2.40 -18.44 24.71
C LEU A 618 -3.43 -18.89 23.69
N GLY A 619 -3.10 -18.67 22.41
CA GLY A 619 -3.82 -19.30 21.31
C GLY A 619 -3.16 -20.61 20.89
N LYS A 620 -3.72 -21.26 19.87
CA LYS A 620 -3.15 -22.46 19.24
C LYS A 620 -3.00 -22.26 17.75
N MET A 621 -1.95 -22.83 17.19
CA MET A 621 -1.76 -22.88 15.74
C MET A 621 -1.26 -24.25 15.30
N HIS A 622 -1.73 -24.69 14.14
CA HIS A 622 -1.27 -25.92 13.50
C HIS A 622 -1.22 -25.75 11.98
N CYS A 623 -0.30 -26.46 11.34
CA CYS A 623 -0.24 -26.53 9.88
C CYS A 623 -1.31 -27.50 9.37
N ARG A 624 -2.21 -27.02 8.51
CA ARG A 624 -3.23 -27.86 7.86
C ARG A 624 -2.66 -28.56 6.63
N ASP A 625 -1.96 -27.80 5.80
CA ASP A 625 -1.26 -28.37 4.64
C ASP A 625 -0.02 -27.54 4.29
N ARG A 626 0.93 -28.18 3.60
CA ARG A 626 2.17 -27.56 3.15
C ARG A 626 2.63 -28.15 1.82
N LEU A 627 3.10 -27.28 0.96
CA LEU A 627 3.81 -27.62 -0.27
C LEU A 627 5.24 -27.11 -0.20
N LYS A 628 6.18 -27.89 -0.72
CA LYS A 628 7.58 -27.51 -0.84
C LYS A 628 7.97 -27.45 -2.30
N VAL A 629 8.66 -26.38 -2.70
CA VAL A 629 9.22 -26.28 -4.04
C VAL A 629 10.40 -27.23 -4.16
N ASN A 630 10.31 -28.17 -5.10
CA ASN A 630 11.37 -29.17 -5.31
C ASN A 630 12.55 -28.63 -6.15
N SER A 631 12.35 -27.54 -6.88
CA SER A 631 13.36 -26.94 -7.75
C SER A 631 14.30 -26.05 -6.94
N ARG A 632 15.60 -26.36 -6.94
CA ARG A 632 16.63 -25.61 -6.19
C ARG A 632 16.73 -24.15 -6.60
N ASP A 633 16.43 -23.84 -7.86
CA ASP A 633 16.56 -22.49 -8.41
C ASP A 633 15.28 -21.67 -8.27
N LYS A 634 14.21 -22.20 -7.67
CA LYS A 634 12.93 -21.49 -7.55
C LYS A 634 12.61 -21.19 -6.10
N ILE A 635 12.17 -19.97 -5.85
CA ILE A 635 11.74 -19.48 -4.53
C ILE A 635 10.26 -19.16 -4.61
N VAL A 636 9.58 -19.13 -3.48
CA VAL A 636 8.20 -18.68 -3.34
C VAL A 636 8.20 -17.42 -2.48
N GLU A 637 7.74 -16.31 -3.05
CA GLU A 637 7.99 -14.98 -2.50
C GLU A 637 6.69 -14.24 -2.12
N GLN A 638 6.01 -13.61 -3.08
CA GLN A 638 4.82 -12.78 -2.83
C GLN A 638 3.54 -13.61 -2.91
N VAL A 639 2.55 -13.26 -2.08
CA VAL A 639 1.20 -13.84 -2.09
C VAL A 639 0.19 -12.78 -2.49
N VAL A 640 -0.84 -13.17 -3.23
CA VAL A 640 -2.03 -12.32 -3.46
C VAL A 640 -3.30 -13.11 -3.20
N LEU A 641 -4.15 -12.59 -2.32
CA LEU A 641 -5.49 -13.15 -2.11
C LEU A 641 -6.40 -12.77 -3.28
N LEU A 642 -7.13 -13.73 -3.84
CA LEU A 642 -7.94 -13.52 -5.04
C LEU A 642 -9.42 -13.74 -4.75
N ASP A 643 -9.74 -14.84 -4.08
CA ASP A 643 -11.11 -15.15 -3.70
C ASP A 643 -11.19 -15.92 -2.39
N TYR A 644 -12.31 -15.71 -1.71
CA TYR A 644 -12.70 -16.51 -0.57
C TYR A 644 -14.21 -16.73 -0.61
N GLU A 645 -14.58 -18.00 -0.72
CA GLU A 645 -15.95 -18.46 -0.54
C GLU A 645 -16.05 -19.11 0.84
N PRO A 646 -16.76 -18.51 1.80
CA PRO A 646 -16.96 -19.17 3.08
C PRO A 646 -17.71 -20.48 2.85
N ASN A 647 -17.28 -21.55 3.53
CA ASN A 647 -18.02 -22.82 3.54
C ASN A 647 -19.37 -22.56 4.22
N ARG A 648 -20.38 -22.14 3.46
CA ARG A 648 -21.77 -22.22 3.89
C ARG A 648 -22.10 -23.71 3.96
N LYS A 649 -21.85 -24.33 5.12
CA LYS A 649 -22.61 -25.52 5.50
C LYS A 649 -24.07 -25.11 5.33
N ARG A 650 -24.74 -25.65 4.32
CA ARG A 650 -26.18 -25.51 4.17
C ARG A 650 -26.76 -25.94 5.51
N LEU A 651 -27.21 -24.98 6.34
CA LEU A 651 -28.22 -25.31 7.32
C LEU A 651 -29.36 -25.83 6.46
N ARG A 652 -29.54 -27.15 6.43
CA ARG A 652 -30.85 -27.71 6.19
C ARG A 652 -31.70 -27.13 7.30
N THR A 653 -32.39 -26.03 7.01
CA THR A 653 -33.56 -25.63 7.78
C THR A 653 -34.46 -26.85 7.82
N ALA A 654 -34.52 -27.48 8.99
CA ALA A 654 -35.35 -28.65 9.23
C ALA A 654 -36.86 -28.28 9.29
N ASP A 655 -37.26 -27.15 8.69
CA ASP A 655 -38.63 -26.62 8.71
C ASP A 655 -39.36 -26.73 7.36
N ASP A 656 -38.67 -27.06 6.27
CA ASP A 656 -39.33 -27.29 4.97
C ASP A 656 -39.98 -28.69 4.85
N GLY A 657 -39.93 -29.49 5.93
CA GLY A 657 -40.54 -30.83 6.02
C GLY A 657 -41.93 -30.89 6.65
N GLU A 658 -42.35 -29.86 7.41
CA GLU A 658 -43.65 -29.86 8.10
C GLU A 658 -44.72 -29.00 7.40
N VAL A 659 -44.33 -27.94 6.68
CA VAL A 659 -45.28 -27.09 5.95
C VAL A 659 -45.87 -27.82 4.72
N ALA A 660 -45.13 -28.75 4.13
CA ALA A 660 -45.60 -29.54 2.97
C ALA A 660 -46.53 -30.72 3.32
N LYS A 661 -46.73 -31.04 4.62
CA LYS A 661 -47.64 -32.11 5.05
C LYS A 661 -49.00 -31.62 5.58
N ARG A 662 -49.12 -30.35 5.97
CA ARG A 662 -50.40 -29.77 6.42
C ARG A 662 -51.31 -29.27 5.30
N SER A 663 -50.79 -29.07 4.08
CA SER A 663 -51.59 -28.65 2.91
C SER A 663 -52.24 -29.81 2.11
N LYS A 664 -52.20 -31.05 2.64
CA LYS A 664 -52.87 -32.23 2.04
C LYS A 664 -53.92 -32.88 2.95
N MET A 665 -54.24 -32.26 4.09
CA MET A 665 -55.32 -32.70 4.98
C MET A 665 -56.18 -31.49 5.35
N GLU A 666 -56.93 -30.97 4.38
CA GLU A 666 -58.21 -30.31 4.63
C GLU A 666 -59.02 -30.46 3.33
N ILE A 667 -60.12 -31.19 3.47
CA ILE A 667 -61.19 -31.44 2.49
C ILE A 667 -62.16 -30.28 2.57
#